data_AF-A0A8T0HDN9-F1
#
_entry.id   AF-A0A8T0HDN9-F1
#
_cell.length_a   1.000
_cell.length_b   1.000
_cell.length_c   1.000
_cell.angle_alpha   90.00
_cell.angle_beta   90.00
_cell.angle_gamma   90.00
#
_symmetry.space_group_name_H-M   'P 1'
#
loop_
_entity.id
_entity.type
_entity.pdbx_description
1 polymer ?
#
loop_
_entity_poly.entity_id
_entity_poly.type
_entity_poly.pdbx_seq_one_letter_code
_entity_poly.pdbx_strand_id
1 'polypeptide(L)'
;MGILSADLRETLDSVVRLAFTENIDKPLRINIRQCQLLANKASETLLKLKEFDAFLEHQELNNSEHAPTISIPDMAPAVMDLHRVLKNAEMLIEDCCCGDHWLEKAIYQGNLKETFTKILYEIEWHMLVLCSFLTTKGGYFEKMQNFDGELRYIEYFTLDAAAKYDLTYLRSLGEEHVCDRELICKSDCLAIKLLNKLDAEEAGMMDKRIPVESNSPLFLWVKPLDIPDRSGNVLGSGSFAEVKETKWLGHTCAWKEFKFGTAFFQTFKSELAAMAGLDHPNIVHVVSCTEDDVELGIIMERLNKSLGTLLQSIHREFIRKGNNITHGTHASPFSIPKSVDLMLQIAEGLRYIHSKGMAHRDLNPKNILLLYADPPLSSPAIVGKFSALENTPIVAKIADFGLTKVKNDSTEYGNQTLNTGTRRWMAPEVWKFPDTLEQPAPSVRFLPKKMDVFSFGIICSGILTGEEPYQGVSNKEMYKQMKEGVRPDLPSRTPAMLAALIKKCWDGNPRRRPVLSAICTELRFIKALLLRGDDLTRQVSKIDSGPGFSTDRIQVQGPWPSQAGGGPFSHGVHSSIKRIKVWHNTSGMLIQSIEIEYELNKKLFMTHHGADHYDHQGRYEKMAKIEIDEPSEYVTQIEGTFGITPILTVGGNPLTCVTLLTIHTNEKTYGPYGGVPEGATTFSSKPGRIVGFHGRCGLALDSIGCYTVPVDL
;
A
#
# COMPACT_ATOMS: atom_id res chain seq x y z
N MET A 1 -15.86 32.47 0.05
CA MET A 1 -16.33 31.23 -0.63
C MET A 1 -15.08 30.41 -0.81
N GLY A 2 -14.88 29.40 0.03
CA GLY A 2 -13.54 28.89 0.34
C GLY A 2 -12.79 28.36 -0.87
N ILE A 3 -11.48 28.43 -0.75
CA ILE A 3 -10.43 28.14 -1.73
C ILE A 3 -10.49 26.71 -2.29
N LEU A 4 -11.01 25.75 -1.52
CA LEU A 4 -11.20 24.36 -1.94
C LEU A 4 -12.47 24.14 -2.81
N SER A 5 -12.40 23.17 -3.72
CA SER A 5 -13.43 22.89 -4.76
C SER A 5 -14.86 22.77 -4.20
N ALA A 6 -15.82 23.43 -4.86
CA ALA A 6 -17.25 23.30 -4.56
C ALA A 6 -17.74 21.85 -4.71
N ASP A 7 -17.22 21.13 -5.71
CA ASP A 7 -17.59 19.73 -5.99
C ASP A 7 -17.22 18.79 -4.82
N LEU A 8 -16.14 19.09 -4.11
CA LEU A 8 -15.70 18.34 -2.93
C LEU A 8 -16.74 18.46 -1.80
N ARG A 9 -17.18 19.68 -1.52
CA ARG A 9 -18.19 19.96 -0.49
C ARG A 9 -19.54 19.35 -0.86
N GLU A 10 -19.94 19.47 -2.12
CA GLU A 10 -21.18 18.87 -2.63
C GLU A 10 -21.16 17.34 -2.47
N THR A 11 -20.02 16.71 -2.75
CA THR A 11 -19.86 15.26 -2.57
C THR A 11 -19.93 14.84 -1.11
N LEU A 12 -19.31 15.60 -0.20
CA LEU A 12 -19.41 15.36 1.26
C LEU A 12 -20.86 15.48 1.74
N ASP A 13 -21.56 16.54 1.34
CA ASP A 13 -22.96 16.73 1.67
C ASP A 13 -23.82 15.60 1.08
N SER A 14 -23.50 15.11 -0.12
CA SER A 14 -24.19 13.99 -0.74
C SER A 14 -24.01 12.69 0.05
N VAL A 15 -22.78 12.35 0.46
CA VAL A 15 -22.47 11.20 1.33
C VAL A 15 -23.29 11.26 2.62
N VAL A 16 -23.40 12.45 3.23
CA VAL A 16 -24.20 12.66 4.44
C VAL A 16 -25.69 12.49 4.17
N ARG A 17 -26.22 13.12 3.11
CA ARG A 17 -27.63 13.03 2.73
C ARG A 17 -28.04 11.59 2.42
N LEU A 18 -27.24 10.84 1.68
CA LEU A 18 -27.56 9.45 1.31
C LEU A 18 -27.66 8.54 2.53
N ALA A 19 -26.91 8.81 3.60
CA ALA A 19 -26.90 7.97 4.79
C ALA A 19 -27.98 8.33 5.83
N PHE A 20 -28.45 9.59 5.85
CA PHE A 20 -29.35 10.10 6.89
C PHE A 20 -30.72 10.56 6.38
N THR A 21 -30.87 10.84 5.09
CA THR A 21 -32.15 11.26 4.52
C THR A 21 -32.95 10.04 4.10
N GLU A 22 -34.21 9.97 4.53
CA GLU A 22 -35.15 8.95 4.06
C GLU A 22 -35.48 9.19 2.58
N ASN A 23 -34.91 8.38 1.70
CA ASN A 23 -35.35 8.28 0.30
C ASN A 23 -36.42 7.19 0.20
N ILE A 24 -37.66 7.59 -0.07
CA ILE A 24 -38.83 6.70 -0.11
C ILE A 24 -38.68 5.64 -1.23
N ASP A 25 -38.10 6.00 -2.37
CA ASP A 25 -38.00 5.10 -3.53
C ASP A 25 -36.80 4.16 -3.46
N LYS A 26 -35.71 4.59 -2.80
CA LYS A 26 -34.47 3.80 -2.62
C LYS A 26 -33.91 4.00 -1.20
N PRO A 27 -34.55 3.43 -0.18
CA PRO A 27 -34.06 3.56 1.18
C PRO A 27 -32.73 2.83 1.36
N LEU A 28 -31.94 3.29 2.32
CA LEU A 28 -30.72 2.62 2.75
C LEU A 28 -31.10 1.33 3.50
N ARG A 29 -30.84 0.16 2.90
CA ARG A 29 -31.24 -1.15 3.46
C ARG A 29 -30.06 -2.05 3.83
N ILE A 30 -28.89 -1.83 3.24
CA ILE A 30 -27.70 -2.67 3.42
C ILE A 30 -26.64 -1.86 4.16
N ASN A 31 -25.86 -2.49 5.05
CA ASN A 31 -24.72 -1.86 5.73
C ASN A 31 -25.03 -0.50 6.41
N ILE A 32 -26.26 -0.31 6.89
CA ILE A 32 -26.79 0.98 7.37
C ILE A 32 -25.82 1.66 8.35
N ARG A 33 -25.31 0.91 9.34
CA ARG A 33 -24.38 1.43 10.35
C ARG A 33 -23.03 1.85 9.75
N GLN A 34 -22.48 1.07 8.82
CA GLN A 34 -21.22 1.41 8.16
C GLN A 34 -21.37 2.64 7.26
N CYS A 35 -22.50 2.77 6.57
CA CYS A 35 -22.85 3.98 5.80
C CYS A 35 -22.96 5.21 6.71
N GLN A 36 -23.62 5.10 7.86
CA GLN A 36 -23.72 6.17 8.85
C GLN A 36 -22.34 6.56 9.43
N LEU A 37 -21.47 5.58 9.70
CA LEU A 37 -20.10 5.85 10.14
C LEU A 37 -19.31 6.64 9.09
N LEU A 38 -19.45 6.26 7.82
CA LEU A 38 -18.81 6.95 6.70
C LEU A 38 -19.35 8.37 6.53
N ALA A 39 -20.66 8.57 6.70
CA ALA A 39 -21.29 9.89 6.70
C ALA A 39 -20.85 10.78 7.88
N ASN A 40 -20.67 10.20 9.07
CA ASN A 40 -20.09 10.93 10.20
C ASN A 40 -18.66 11.37 9.88
N LYS A 41 -17.86 10.48 9.25
CA LYS A 41 -16.49 10.83 8.84
C LYS A 41 -16.46 11.92 7.77
N ALA A 42 -17.39 11.89 6.82
CA ALA A 42 -17.58 12.95 5.84
C ALA A 42 -17.95 14.29 6.52
N SER A 43 -18.83 14.28 7.52
CA SER A 43 -19.19 15.47 8.30
C SER A 43 -17.99 16.07 9.04
N GLU A 44 -17.17 15.23 9.70
CA GLU A 44 -15.92 15.65 10.34
C GLU A 44 -14.94 16.25 9.32
N THR A 45 -14.81 15.60 8.17
CA THR A 45 -13.95 16.04 7.07
C THR A 45 -14.38 17.41 6.54
N LEU A 46 -15.69 17.63 6.37
CA LEU A 46 -16.24 18.91 5.95
C LEU A 46 -15.91 20.03 6.96
N LEU A 47 -15.95 19.74 8.26
CA LEU A 47 -15.55 20.71 9.28
C LEU A 47 -14.05 21.03 9.20
N LYS A 48 -13.19 20.02 9.12
CA LYS A 48 -11.73 20.21 8.95
C LYS A 48 -11.39 21.01 7.69
N LEU A 49 -12.10 20.79 6.57
CA LEU A 49 -11.92 21.55 5.34
C LEU A 49 -12.33 23.03 5.50
N LYS A 50 -13.39 23.32 6.26
CA LYS A 50 -13.78 24.71 6.58
C LYS A 50 -12.71 25.42 7.41
N GLU A 51 -12.14 24.73 8.40
CA GLU A 51 -11.02 25.26 9.20
C GLU A 51 -9.78 25.51 8.34
N PHE A 52 -9.48 24.57 7.43
CA PHE A 52 -8.39 24.70 6.47
C PHE A 52 -8.60 25.89 5.52
N ASP A 53 -9.80 26.06 4.95
CA ASP A 53 -10.15 27.20 4.11
C ASP A 53 -9.98 28.53 4.86
N ALA A 54 -10.49 28.61 6.11
CA ALA A 54 -10.37 29.81 6.93
C ALA A 54 -8.90 30.16 7.24
N PHE A 55 -8.05 29.15 7.47
CA PHE A 55 -6.61 29.35 7.65
C PHE A 55 -5.95 29.93 6.40
N LEU A 56 -6.28 29.40 5.22
CA LEU A 56 -5.74 29.91 3.95
C LEU A 56 -6.18 31.35 3.69
N GLU A 57 -7.47 31.67 3.89
CA GLU A 57 -7.99 33.04 3.76
C GLU A 57 -7.27 34.01 4.72
N HIS A 58 -6.99 33.59 5.96
CA HIS A 58 -6.24 34.39 6.92
C HIS A 58 -4.76 34.60 6.53
N GLN A 59 -4.11 33.61 5.89
CA GLN A 59 -2.74 33.77 5.37
C GLN A 59 -2.69 34.74 4.19
N GLU A 60 -3.65 34.66 3.26
CA GLU A 60 -3.74 35.59 2.12
C GLU A 60 -3.93 37.04 2.57
N LEU A 61 -4.77 37.27 3.59
CA LEU A 61 -5.05 38.60 4.14
C LEU A 61 -3.85 39.23 4.89
N ASN A 62 -2.94 38.40 5.44
CA ASN A 62 -1.83 38.85 6.29
C ASN A 62 -0.46 38.84 5.62
N ASN A 63 -0.39 38.65 4.30
CA ASN A 63 0.89 38.63 3.59
C ASN A 63 1.62 39.99 3.66
N SER A 64 2.60 40.07 4.55
CA SER A 64 3.77 40.94 4.43
C SER A 64 4.66 40.43 3.30
N GLU A 65 5.38 41.32 2.60
CA GLU A 65 6.10 41.10 1.34
C GLU A 65 7.13 39.94 1.30
N HIS A 66 7.31 39.13 2.36
CA HIS A 66 8.39 38.15 2.50
C HIS A 66 7.93 36.72 2.90
N ALA A 67 6.63 36.41 2.92
CA ALA A 67 6.16 35.04 3.17
C ALA A 67 6.00 34.24 1.85
N PRO A 68 6.57 33.01 1.73
CA PRO A 68 6.27 32.15 0.58
C PRO A 68 4.78 31.77 0.60
N THR A 69 4.04 32.27 -0.38
CA THR A 69 2.61 32.00 -0.57
C THR A 69 2.42 30.54 -1.00
N ILE A 70 1.67 29.74 -0.23
CA ILE A 70 1.21 28.43 -0.71
C ILE A 70 0.23 28.72 -1.85
N SER A 71 0.59 28.35 -3.07
CA SER A 71 -0.27 28.58 -4.23
C SER A 71 -1.36 27.51 -4.26
N ILE A 72 -2.63 27.94 -4.33
CA ILE A 72 -3.81 27.07 -4.45
C ILE A 72 -3.65 26.00 -5.56
N PRO A 73 -3.11 26.33 -6.76
CA PRO A 73 -2.73 25.35 -7.77
C PRO A 73 -1.86 24.19 -7.31
N ASP A 74 -0.96 24.38 -6.34
CA ASP A 74 -0.02 23.35 -5.89
C ASP A 74 -0.72 22.25 -5.08
N MET A 75 -1.87 22.57 -4.46
CA MET A 75 -2.69 21.61 -3.71
C MET A 75 -3.65 20.80 -4.58
N ALA A 76 -3.83 21.19 -5.85
CA ALA A 76 -4.84 20.60 -6.72
C ALA A 76 -4.76 19.06 -6.82
N PRO A 77 -3.58 18.42 -6.97
CA PRO A 77 -3.51 16.96 -7.05
C PRO A 77 -4.02 16.27 -5.77
N ALA A 78 -3.67 16.78 -4.58
CA ALA A 78 -4.12 16.24 -3.31
C ALA A 78 -5.63 16.41 -3.09
N VAL A 79 -6.18 17.57 -3.48
CA VAL A 79 -7.63 17.84 -3.41
C VAL A 79 -8.40 16.93 -4.36
N MET A 80 -7.91 16.75 -5.59
CA MET A 80 -8.52 15.86 -6.58
C MET A 80 -8.51 14.40 -6.11
N ASP A 81 -7.44 13.92 -5.49
CA ASP A 81 -7.38 12.54 -5.01
C ASP A 81 -8.28 12.30 -3.79
N LEU A 82 -8.40 13.29 -2.88
CA LEU A 82 -9.41 13.26 -1.81
C LEU A 82 -10.83 13.22 -2.38
N HIS A 83 -11.12 14.05 -3.38
CA HIS A 83 -12.43 14.07 -4.03
C HIS A 83 -12.77 12.71 -4.65
N ARG A 84 -11.80 12.07 -5.31
CA ARG A 84 -11.95 10.70 -5.84
C ARG A 84 -12.30 9.69 -4.74
N VAL A 85 -11.65 9.75 -3.58
CA VAL A 85 -11.96 8.86 -2.44
C VAL A 85 -13.38 9.10 -1.91
N LEU A 86 -13.82 10.35 -1.84
CA LEU A 86 -15.18 10.70 -1.41
C LEU A 86 -16.24 10.30 -2.44
N LYS A 87 -15.92 10.35 -3.74
CA LYS A 87 -16.79 9.77 -4.78
C LYS A 87 -16.92 8.25 -4.64
N ASN A 88 -15.85 7.55 -4.29
CA ASN A 88 -15.95 6.12 -3.97
C ASN A 88 -16.84 5.87 -2.72
N ALA A 89 -16.77 6.75 -1.72
CA ALA A 89 -17.63 6.71 -0.54
C ALA A 89 -19.11 6.90 -0.91
N GLU A 90 -19.40 7.92 -1.72
CA GLU A 90 -20.75 8.21 -2.23
C GLU A 90 -21.31 7.01 -2.99
N MET A 91 -20.58 6.51 -3.99
CA MET A 91 -20.99 5.34 -4.78
C MET A 91 -21.25 4.10 -3.92
N LEU A 92 -20.44 3.87 -2.88
CA LEU A 92 -20.64 2.74 -1.96
C LEU A 92 -21.95 2.86 -1.16
N ILE A 93 -22.29 4.06 -0.70
CA ILE A 93 -23.55 4.30 0.02
C ILE A 93 -24.73 4.22 -0.94
N GLU A 94 -24.62 4.82 -2.13
CA GLU A 94 -25.64 4.66 -3.19
C GLU A 94 -25.87 3.18 -3.51
N ASP A 95 -24.81 2.37 -3.51
CA ASP A 95 -24.93 0.94 -3.72
C ASP A 95 -25.62 0.22 -2.57
N CYS A 96 -25.59 0.76 -1.36
CA CYS A 96 -26.34 0.24 -0.22
C CYS A 96 -27.82 0.70 -0.20
N CYS A 97 -28.16 1.74 -0.98
CA CYS A 97 -29.52 2.20 -1.19
C CYS A 97 -30.23 1.35 -2.25
N CYS A 98 -31.36 0.75 -1.89
CA CYS A 98 -32.04 -0.20 -2.76
C CYS A 98 -33.55 -0.29 -2.48
N GLY A 99 -34.28 -0.61 -3.55
CA GLY A 99 -35.73 -0.86 -3.52
C GLY A 99 -36.03 -2.31 -3.12
N ASP A 100 -36.99 -2.94 -3.80
CA ASP A 100 -37.52 -4.24 -3.39
C ASP A 100 -36.52 -5.41 -3.55
N HIS A 101 -35.61 -5.34 -4.52
CA HIS A 101 -34.56 -6.34 -4.78
C HIS A 101 -33.28 -6.16 -3.94
N TRP A 102 -33.43 -5.67 -2.71
CA TRP A 102 -32.29 -5.38 -1.85
C TRP A 102 -31.55 -6.63 -1.38
N LEU A 103 -32.25 -7.76 -1.31
CA LEU A 103 -31.69 -9.02 -0.83
C LEU A 103 -30.73 -9.63 -1.86
N GLU A 104 -31.12 -9.66 -3.14
CA GLU A 104 -30.23 -10.06 -4.23
C GLU A 104 -28.94 -9.21 -4.24
N LYS A 105 -29.11 -7.90 -4.07
CA LYS A 105 -27.99 -6.95 -4.03
C LYS A 105 -27.09 -7.19 -2.82
N ALA A 106 -27.65 -7.47 -1.64
CA ALA A 106 -26.89 -7.76 -0.43
C ALA A 106 -26.07 -9.04 -0.56
N ILE A 107 -26.62 -10.08 -1.17
CA ILE A 107 -25.91 -11.34 -1.45
C ILE A 107 -24.74 -11.09 -2.41
N TYR A 108 -24.98 -10.34 -3.49
CA TYR A 108 -23.94 -10.00 -4.46
C TYR A 108 -22.81 -9.13 -3.86
N GLN A 109 -23.14 -8.22 -2.95
CA GLN A 109 -22.16 -7.35 -2.30
C GLN A 109 -21.28 -8.07 -1.28
N GLY A 110 -21.81 -9.10 -0.63
CA GLY A 110 -21.11 -9.84 0.40
C GLY A 110 -20.69 -8.96 1.58
N ASN A 111 -19.59 -9.33 2.22
CA ASN A 111 -19.06 -8.62 3.39
C ASN A 111 -18.18 -7.44 2.99
N LEU A 112 -18.66 -6.21 3.22
CA LEU A 112 -17.96 -4.98 2.84
C LEU A 112 -17.09 -4.37 3.94
N LYS A 113 -16.84 -5.08 5.05
CA LYS A 113 -16.09 -4.59 6.22
C LYS A 113 -14.74 -3.95 5.86
N GLU A 114 -13.91 -4.64 5.08
CA GLU A 114 -12.59 -4.13 4.67
C GLU A 114 -12.72 -2.95 3.68
N THR A 115 -13.76 -2.93 2.85
CA THR A 115 -14.02 -1.84 1.89
C THR A 115 -14.34 -0.54 2.62
N PHE A 116 -15.27 -0.55 3.59
CA PHE A 116 -15.58 0.62 4.42
C PHE A 116 -14.35 1.11 5.19
N THR A 117 -13.58 0.19 5.76
CA THR A 117 -12.38 0.52 6.54
C THR A 117 -11.33 1.20 5.68
N LYS A 118 -11.12 0.71 4.45
CA LYS A 118 -10.20 1.32 3.50
C LYS A 118 -10.62 2.75 3.16
N ILE A 119 -11.89 3.00 2.86
CA ILE A 119 -12.36 4.34 2.51
C ILE A 119 -12.20 5.30 3.69
N LEU A 120 -12.59 4.90 4.91
CA LEU A 120 -12.40 5.71 6.11
C LEU A 120 -10.93 6.11 6.33
N TYR A 121 -10.03 5.14 6.17
CA TYR A 121 -8.59 5.37 6.27
C TYR A 121 -8.10 6.36 5.19
N GLU A 122 -8.49 6.14 3.93
CA GLU A 122 -8.07 6.98 2.83
C GLU A 122 -8.57 8.43 3.00
N ILE A 123 -9.80 8.66 3.49
CA ILE A 123 -10.30 10.01 3.77
C ILE A 123 -9.38 10.73 4.78
N GLU A 124 -9.08 10.09 5.91
CA GLU A 124 -8.22 10.70 6.94
C GLU A 124 -6.78 10.91 6.43
N TRP A 125 -6.23 9.92 5.72
CA TRP A 125 -4.88 10.02 5.16
C TRP A 125 -4.76 11.18 4.16
N HIS A 126 -5.74 11.38 3.28
CA HIS A 126 -5.74 12.51 2.35
C HIS A 126 -5.90 13.86 3.07
N MET A 127 -6.69 13.92 4.14
CA MET A 127 -6.75 15.13 4.98
C MET A 127 -5.39 15.45 5.60
N LEU A 128 -4.62 14.45 6.03
CA LEU A 128 -3.25 14.65 6.50
C LEU A 128 -2.33 15.16 5.37
N VAL A 129 -2.49 14.66 4.14
CA VAL A 129 -1.77 15.19 2.97
C VAL A 129 -2.09 16.65 2.75
N LEU A 130 -3.37 17.06 2.78
CA LEU A 130 -3.75 18.46 2.65
C LEU A 130 -3.17 19.32 3.79
N CYS A 131 -3.34 18.91 5.04
CA CYS A 131 -2.80 19.63 6.19
C CYS A 131 -1.28 19.78 6.13
N SER A 132 -0.57 18.81 5.53
CA SER A 132 0.88 18.88 5.42
C SER A 132 1.38 20.06 4.57
N PHE A 133 0.58 20.58 3.62
CA PHE A 133 0.95 21.77 2.85
C PHE A 133 1.14 23.00 3.74
N LEU A 134 0.35 23.11 4.82
CA LEU A 134 0.40 24.23 5.77
C LEU A 134 1.70 24.26 6.58
N THR A 135 2.52 23.20 6.51
CA THR A 135 3.62 22.96 7.46
C THR A 135 5.01 22.99 6.87
N THR A 136 5.12 23.52 5.66
CA THR A 136 6.38 24.05 5.14
C THR A 136 6.96 25.19 6.01
N LYS A 137 6.22 25.66 7.03
CA LYS A 137 6.72 26.44 8.17
C LYS A 137 6.44 25.75 9.52
N GLY A 138 7.11 24.62 9.78
CA GLY A 138 7.22 23.98 11.09
C GLY A 138 5.97 23.25 11.62
N GLY A 139 6.06 21.93 11.81
CA GLY A 139 5.26 21.21 12.82
C GLY A 139 4.17 20.21 12.39
N TYR A 140 3.85 19.99 11.10
CA TYR A 140 3.04 18.80 10.70
C TYR A 140 3.74 17.84 9.75
N PHE A 141 4.87 18.18 9.14
CA PHE A 141 5.68 17.17 8.44
C PHE A 141 6.11 16.05 9.40
N GLU A 142 6.28 16.39 10.69
CA GLU A 142 6.46 15.46 11.82
C GLU A 142 5.26 14.52 12.04
N LYS A 143 4.01 14.92 11.73
CA LYS A 143 2.85 14.02 11.81
C LYS A 143 2.78 13.04 10.63
N MET A 144 3.32 13.42 9.46
CA MET A 144 3.44 12.53 8.29
C MET A 144 4.59 11.52 8.42
N GLN A 145 5.73 11.93 8.99
CA GLN A 145 6.88 11.05 9.23
C GLN A 145 6.68 10.10 10.42
N ASN A 146 5.82 10.48 11.38
CA ASN A 146 5.36 9.60 12.47
C ASN A 146 4.21 8.66 12.07
N PHE A 147 3.83 8.61 10.79
CA PHE A 147 2.84 7.65 10.30
C PHE A 147 3.53 6.29 10.08
N ASP A 148 3.97 5.68 11.18
CA ASP A 148 4.11 4.23 11.24
C ASP A 148 2.76 3.65 10.81
N GLY A 149 2.75 2.57 10.03
CA GLY A 149 1.54 1.85 9.64
C GLY A 149 0.78 1.22 10.83
N GLU A 150 1.07 1.65 12.04
CA GLU A 150 0.23 1.60 13.22
C GLU A 150 -0.01 3.05 13.67
N LEU A 151 -1.25 3.51 13.61
CA LEU A 151 -1.72 4.63 14.43
C LEU A 151 -1.08 4.51 15.83
N ARG A 152 -0.45 5.58 16.35
CA ARG A 152 -0.13 5.61 17.80
C ARG A 152 -1.41 5.22 18.52
N TYR A 153 -1.31 4.09 19.19
CA TYR A 153 -1.98 3.48 20.34
C TYR A 153 -2.99 4.28 21.21
N ILE A 154 -3.47 5.44 20.76
CA ILE A 154 -4.66 6.17 21.24
C ILE A 154 -5.74 6.22 20.13
N GLU A 155 -5.51 5.63 18.96
CA GLU A 155 -6.58 5.16 18.05
C GLU A 155 -6.23 3.78 17.51
N TYR A 156 -6.01 2.85 18.45
CA TYR A 156 -6.14 1.41 18.22
C TYR A 156 -7.63 1.07 18.01
N PHE A 157 -8.26 1.67 16.99
CA PHE A 157 -9.52 1.20 16.45
C PHE A 157 -9.21 0.06 15.48
N THR A 158 -8.82 -1.09 16.02
CA THR A 158 -8.92 -2.36 15.31
C THR A 158 -10.32 -2.45 14.67
N LEU A 159 -10.44 -3.09 13.52
CA LEU A 159 -11.71 -3.65 13.05
C LEU A 159 -12.31 -4.69 14.03
N ASP A 160 -11.60 -4.95 15.13
CA ASP A 160 -11.99 -5.65 16.35
C ASP A 160 -12.35 -4.69 17.52
N ALA A 161 -11.97 -3.40 17.45
CA ALA A 161 -12.32 -2.32 18.38
C ALA A 161 -13.51 -1.50 17.89
N ALA A 162 -13.81 -1.46 16.58
CA ALA A 162 -15.18 -1.16 16.13
C ALA A 162 -16.20 -2.21 16.65
N ALA A 163 -15.72 -3.39 17.08
CA ALA A 163 -16.50 -4.40 17.79
C ALA A 163 -16.35 -4.36 19.34
N LYS A 164 -15.42 -3.55 19.89
CA LYS A 164 -15.09 -3.50 21.34
C LYS A 164 -15.32 -2.13 22.02
N TYR A 165 -15.25 -1.03 21.29
CA TYR A 165 -15.52 0.33 21.77
C TYR A 165 -17.00 0.68 21.81
N ASP A 166 -17.86 -0.17 21.24
CA ASP A 166 -19.29 -0.12 21.49
C ASP A 166 -19.60 -0.63 22.91
N LEU A 167 -18.95 -1.68 23.40
CA LEU A 167 -19.42 -2.38 24.62
C LEU A 167 -19.27 -1.64 25.95
N THR A 168 -18.51 -0.55 26.04
CA THR A 168 -18.31 0.17 27.32
C THR A 168 -18.94 1.57 27.30
N TYR A 169 -18.92 2.25 26.15
CA TYR A 169 -19.69 3.47 25.89
C TYR A 169 -21.19 3.16 25.64
N LEU A 170 -21.52 2.02 25.01
CA LEU A 170 -22.87 1.44 25.04
C LEU A 170 -23.20 0.72 26.36
N ARG A 171 -22.25 0.45 27.27
CA ARG A 171 -22.63 0.08 28.65
C ARG A 171 -23.09 1.30 29.42
N SER A 172 -22.46 2.46 29.24
CA SER A 172 -22.95 3.69 29.87
C SER A 172 -24.25 4.20 29.24
N LEU A 173 -24.50 3.95 27.95
CA LEU A 173 -25.82 4.21 27.31
C LEU A 173 -26.83 3.05 27.52
N GLY A 174 -26.34 1.83 27.77
CA GLY A 174 -27.15 0.61 27.96
C GLY A 174 -27.50 0.30 29.42
N GLU A 175 -26.87 0.94 30.39
CA GLU A 175 -27.40 1.01 31.76
C GLU A 175 -28.70 1.84 31.80
N GLU A 176 -28.91 2.72 30.82
CA GLU A 176 -30.16 3.45 30.68
C GLU A 176 -31.18 2.68 29.83
N HIS A 177 -30.78 2.00 28.73
CA HIS A 177 -31.72 1.26 27.87
C HIS A 177 -31.32 -0.21 27.61
N VAL A 178 -32.05 -1.09 28.30
CA VAL A 178 -32.03 -2.55 28.25
C VAL A 178 -32.52 -3.07 26.90
N CYS A 179 -31.64 -3.40 25.94
CA CYS A 179 -31.88 -4.52 25.01
C CYS A 179 -30.65 -4.93 24.16
N ASP A 180 -30.38 -6.23 24.20
CA ASP A 180 -29.84 -7.07 23.12
C ASP A 180 -28.32 -7.12 22.81
N ARG A 181 -27.59 -7.79 23.70
CA ARG A 181 -26.41 -8.62 23.35
C ARG A 181 -26.71 -9.69 22.28
N GLU A 182 -27.99 -10.06 22.09
CA GLU A 182 -28.42 -11.06 21.13
C GLU A 182 -28.44 -10.52 19.67
N LEU A 183 -28.46 -9.19 19.46
CA LEU A 183 -28.60 -8.57 18.13
C LEU A 183 -27.31 -8.45 17.32
N ILE A 184 -26.14 -8.43 17.97
CA ILE A 184 -24.85 -8.32 17.28
C ILE A 184 -24.40 -9.68 16.74
N CYS A 185 -24.62 -10.76 17.50
CA CYS A 185 -24.54 -12.11 16.92
C CYS A 185 -25.57 -12.30 15.79
N LYS A 186 -26.69 -11.57 15.79
CA LYS A 186 -27.67 -11.58 14.69
C LYS A 186 -27.19 -10.85 13.42
N SER A 187 -26.12 -10.04 13.40
CA SER A 187 -25.63 -9.36 12.18
C SER A 187 -24.73 -10.25 11.32
N ASP A 188 -23.81 -11.00 11.94
CA ASP A 188 -23.00 -12.03 11.26
C ASP A 188 -23.84 -13.29 11.00
N CYS A 189 -24.76 -13.59 11.91
CA CYS A 189 -25.86 -14.50 11.60
C CYS A 189 -26.91 -13.85 10.70
N LEU A 190 -26.85 -12.60 10.22
CA LEU A 190 -27.95 -12.04 9.41
C LEU A 190 -27.91 -12.58 8.00
N ALA A 191 -26.73 -12.78 7.40
CA ALA A 191 -26.62 -13.47 6.11
C ALA A 191 -27.10 -14.93 6.22
N ILE A 192 -26.71 -15.62 7.30
CA ILE A 192 -27.10 -17.00 7.59
C ILE A 192 -28.57 -17.11 8.04
N LYS A 193 -29.11 -16.13 8.78
CA LYS A 193 -30.51 -16.04 9.22
C LYS A 193 -31.41 -15.45 8.14
N LEU A 194 -30.90 -14.69 7.16
CA LEU A 194 -31.61 -14.29 5.94
C LEU A 194 -31.74 -15.49 5.02
N LEU A 195 -30.68 -16.29 4.86
CA LEU A 195 -30.75 -17.60 4.21
C LEU A 195 -31.74 -18.55 4.92
N ASN A 196 -31.75 -18.59 6.25
CA ASN A 196 -32.72 -19.39 7.01
C ASN A 196 -34.12 -18.75 7.17
N LYS A 197 -34.28 -17.43 6.98
CA LYS A 197 -35.58 -16.72 6.97
C LYS A 197 -36.23 -16.76 5.59
N LEU A 198 -35.45 -16.82 4.51
CA LEU A 198 -35.92 -17.12 3.16
C LEU A 198 -36.67 -18.47 3.13
N ASP A 199 -36.24 -19.44 3.94
CA ASP A 199 -36.95 -20.71 4.16
C ASP A 199 -38.30 -20.56 4.89
N ALA A 200 -38.49 -19.49 5.69
CA ALA A 200 -39.60 -19.37 6.64
C ALA A 200 -40.66 -18.30 6.29
N GLU A 201 -40.26 -17.16 5.69
CA GLU A 201 -41.18 -16.05 5.35
C GLU A 201 -41.56 -16.02 3.85
N GLU A 202 -40.86 -16.74 2.97
CA GLU A 202 -41.08 -16.72 1.51
C GLU A 202 -41.50 -18.06 0.89
N ALA A 203 -42.04 -18.99 1.67
CA ALA A 203 -42.72 -20.19 1.16
C ALA A 203 -43.94 -19.90 0.25
N GLY A 204 -44.23 -18.62 -0.06
CA GLY A 204 -45.31 -18.18 -0.95
C GLY A 204 -44.96 -17.13 -2.02
N MET A 205 -43.72 -16.64 -2.16
CA MET A 205 -43.41 -15.56 -3.13
C MET A 205 -42.21 -15.74 -4.08
N MET A 206 -41.44 -16.83 -4.00
CA MET A 206 -40.46 -17.17 -5.05
C MET A 206 -40.61 -18.62 -5.50
N ASP A 207 -41.09 -18.81 -6.73
CA ASP A 207 -41.38 -20.12 -7.34
C ASP A 207 -40.13 -20.89 -7.85
N LYS A 208 -38.95 -20.62 -7.28
CA LYS A 208 -37.70 -21.35 -7.61
C LYS A 208 -36.81 -21.47 -6.37
N ARG A 209 -36.98 -22.59 -5.65
CA ARG A 209 -36.21 -22.94 -4.45
C ARG A 209 -34.72 -23.14 -4.81
N ILE A 210 -33.82 -22.43 -4.12
CA ILE A 210 -32.37 -22.73 -4.09
C ILE A 210 -32.11 -23.59 -2.84
N PRO A 211 -31.74 -24.88 -2.96
CA PRO A 211 -31.43 -25.69 -1.79
C PRO A 211 -30.01 -25.41 -1.31
N VAL A 212 -29.89 -24.90 -0.08
CA VAL A 212 -28.61 -24.79 0.62
C VAL A 212 -28.27 -26.16 1.18
N GLU A 213 -27.66 -27.03 0.37
CA GLU A 213 -27.12 -28.30 0.90
C GLU A 213 -25.83 -28.02 1.69
N SER A 214 -25.85 -28.38 2.97
CA SER A 214 -24.83 -28.09 3.96
C SER A 214 -23.51 -28.81 3.67
N ASN A 215 -22.39 -28.08 3.73
CA ASN A 215 -21.16 -28.50 4.45
C ASN A 215 -20.04 -27.44 4.56
N SER A 216 -20.29 -26.17 4.20
CA SER A 216 -19.41 -25.06 4.63
C SER A 216 -20.21 -23.76 4.74
N PRO A 217 -20.28 -23.11 5.92
CA PRO A 217 -21.08 -21.90 6.14
C PRO A 217 -20.53 -20.64 5.44
N LEU A 218 -19.46 -20.77 4.64
CA LEU A 218 -18.71 -19.64 4.07
C LEU A 218 -19.14 -19.27 2.64
N PHE A 219 -19.89 -20.12 1.92
CA PHE A 219 -20.33 -19.85 0.56
C PHE A 219 -21.80 -20.19 0.36
N LEU A 220 -22.45 -19.43 -0.53
CA LEU A 220 -23.74 -19.81 -1.07
C LEU A 220 -23.53 -20.93 -2.10
N TRP A 221 -24.20 -22.06 -1.89
CA TRP A 221 -24.24 -23.16 -2.83
C TRP A 221 -25.53 -23.06 -3.64
N VAL A 222 -25.42 -23.11 -4.97
CA VAL A 222 -26.56 -23.05 -5.88
C VAL A 222 -26.60 -24.32 -6.74
N LYS A 223 -27.80 -24.74 -7.15
CA LYS A 223 -27.91 -25.83 -8.11
C LYS A 223 -27.46 -25.33 -9.49
N PRO A 224 -26.82 -26.18 -10.30
CA PRO A 224 -26.34 -25.76 -11.61
C PRO A 224 -27.47 -25.30 -12.55
N LEU A 225 -28.67 -25.86 -12.42
CA LEU A 225 -29.88 -25.46 -13.15
C LEU A 225 -30.36 -24.04 -12.82
N ASP A 226 -29.96 -23.50 -11.66
CA ASP A 226 -30.34 -22.17 -11.21
C ASP A 226 -29.38 -21.08 -11.71
N ILE A 227 -28.35 -21.43 -12.50
CA ILE A 227 -27.44 -20.49 -13.16
C ILE A 227 -28.12 -19.98 -14.45
N PRO A 228 -28.68 -18.75 -14.47
CA PRO A 228 -29.68 -18.33 -15.45
C PRO A 228 -29.20 -18.13 -16.91
N ASP A 229 -27.89 -18.01 -17.17
CA ASP A 229 -27.37 -17.74 -18.52
C ASP A 229 -25.93 -18.25 -18.72
N ARG A 230 -25.75 -19.18 -19.67
CA ARG A 230 -24.44 -19.77 -20.03
C ARG A 230 -23.95 -19.38 -21.42
N SER A 231 -24.69 -18.49 -22.08
CA SER A 231 -24.40 -18.03 -23.44
C SER A 231 -23.47 -16.82 -23.50
N GLY A 232 -23.07 -16.29 -22.34
CA GLY A 232 -22.20 -15.13 -22.24
C GLY A 232 -20.82 -15.37 -22.85
N ASN A 233 -20.16 -14.26 -23.16
CA ASN A 233 -18.86 -14.28 -23.81
C ASN A 233 -17.81 -14.96 -22.94
N VAL A 234 -16.90 -15.69 -23.58
CA VAL A 234 -15.71 -16.22 -22.91
C VAL A 234 -14.81 -15.05 -22.51
N LEU A 235 -14.60 -14.89 -21.20
CA LEU A 235 -13.76 -13.86 -20.61
C LEU A 235 -12.29 -14.32 -20.52
N GLY A 236 -12.06 -15.64 -20.40
CA GLY A 236 -10.73 -16.24 -20.46
C GLY A 236 -10.79 -17.76 -20.39
N SER A 237 -9.86 -18.44 -21.05
CA SER A 237 -9.76 -19.90 -21.03
C SER A 237 -8.40 -20.33 -20.50
N GLY A 238 -8.39 -21.27 -19.56
CA GLY A 238 -7.19 -21.83 -18.94
C GLY A 238 -7.08 -23.35 -19.13
N SER A 239 -6.00 -23.93 -18.61
CA SER A 239 -5.78 -25.38 -18.67
C SER A 239 -6.84 -26.16 -17.87
N PHE A 240 -7.29 -25.60 -16.74
CA PHE A 240 -8.17 -26.26 -15.76
C PHE A 240 -9.62 -25.80 -15.81
N ALA A 241 -9.86 -24.56 -16.25
CA ALA A 241 -11.18 -23.95 -16.22
C ALA A 241 -11.36 -22.95 -17.38
N GLU A 242 -12.60 -22.68 -17.73
CA GLU A 242 -13.02 -21.61 -18.64
C GLU A 242 -13.88 -20.60 -17.87
N VAL A 243 -13.64 -19.31 -18.11
CA VAL A 243 -14.39 -18.23 -17.47
C VAL A 243 -15.30 -17.58 -18.51
N LYS A 244 -16.59 -17.53 -18.22
CA LYS A 244 -17.63 -16.92 -19.06
C LYS A 244 -18.36 -15.83 -18.32
N GLU A 245 -18.92 -14.90 -19.06
CA GLU A 245 -19.92 -13.98 -18.51
C GLU A 245 -21.23 -14.72 -18.22
N THR A 246 -21.89 -14.38 -17.12
CA THR A 246 -23.22 -14.88 -16.77
C THR A 246 -24.05 -13.78 -16.10
N LYS A 247 -25.34 -14.01 -15.92
CA LYS A 247 -26.22 -13.18 -15.10
C LYS A 247 -26.75 -14.00 -13.93
N TRP A 248 -26.53 -13.55 -12.71
CA TRP A 248 -27.00 -14.22 -11.50
C TRP A 248 -27.56 -13.19 -10.52
N LEU A 249 -28.76 -13.46 -9.99
CA LEU A 249 -29.54 -12.52 -9.16
C LEU A 249 -29.69 -11.11 -9.78
N GLY A 250 -29.84 -11.02 -11.11
CA GLY A 250 -29.92 -9.73 -11.81
C GLY A 250 -28.59 -9.00 -12.01
N HIS A 251 -27.49 -9.53 -11.46
CA HIS A 251 -26.15 -8.98 -11.59
C HIS A 251 -25.34 -9.71 -12.67
N THR A 252 -24.60 -8.95 -13.48
CA THR A 252 -23.60 -9.52 -14.38
C THR A 252 -22.42 -10.05 -13.57
N CYS A 253 -22.11 -11.33 -13.72
CA CYS A 253 -21.08 -12.05 -12.96
C CYS A 253 -20.08 -12.74 -13.90
N ALA A 254 -18.96 -13.21 -13.34
CA ALA A 254 -18.03 -14.11 -13.99
C ALA A 254 -18.24 -15.54 -13.48
N TRP A 255 -18.47 -16.48 -14.39
CA TRP A 255 -18.64 -17.89 -14.12
C TRP A 255 -17.38 -18.65 -14.50
N LYS A 256 -16.65 -19.19 -13.51
CA LYS A 256 -15.47 -20.05 -13.71
C LYS A 256 -15.91 -21.51 -13.69
N GLU A 257 -16.00 -22.10 -14.87
CA GLU A 257 -16.38 -23.49 -15.13
C GLU A 257 -15.13 -24.38 -15.15
N PHE A 258 -15.05 -25.36 -14.25
CA PHE A 258 -13.94 -26.31 -14.21
C PHE A 258 -14.23 -27.51 -15.08
N LYS A 259 -13.20 -28.07 -15.71
CA LYS A 259 -13.32 -29.31 -16.50
C LYS A 259 -13.62 -30.52 -15.63
N PHE A 260 -14.20 -31.57 -16.22
CA PHE A 260 -14.48 -32.83 -15.52
C PHE A 260 -13.24 -33.68 -15.26
N GLY A 261 -13.18 -34.27 -14.07
CA GLY A 261 -12.17 -35.23 -13.66
C GLY A 261 -11.68 -35.02 -12.22
N THR A 262 -11.19 -36.08 -11.60
CA THR A 262 -10.75 -36.09 -10.19
C THR A 262 -9.68 -35.06 -9.86
N ALA A 263 -8.75 -34.81 -10.79
CA ALA A 263 -7.72 -33.78 -10.63
C ALA A 263 -8.31 -32.35 -10.62
N PHE A 264 -9.30 -32.08 -11.47
CA PHE A 264 -9.96 -30.76 -11.54
C PHE A 264 -10.87 -30.52 -10.34
N PHE A 265 -11.52 -31.56 -9.81
CA PHE A 265 -12.28 -31.49 -8.57
C PHE A 265 -11.41 -31.06 -7.38
N GLN A 266 -10.20 -31.62 -7.26
CA GLN A 266 -9.25 -31.20 -6.21
C GLN A 266 -8.80 -29.75 -6.39
N THR A 267 -8.58 -29.30 -7.62
CA THR A 267 -8.27 -27.89 -7.92
C THR A 267 -9.43 -26.97 -7.53
N PHE A 268 -10.68 -27.31 -7.90
CA PHE A 268 -11.88 -26.58 -7.52
C PHE A 268 -12.01 -26.44 -6.00
N LYS A 269 -11.93 -27.56 -5.26
CA LYS A 269 -12.01 -27.56 -3.79
C LYS A 269 -10.88 -26.74 -3.16
N SER A 270 -9.66 -26.86 -3.68
CA SER A 270 -8.51 -26.11 -3.16
C SER A 270 -8.64 -24.61 -3.39
N GLU A 271 -9.11 -24.21 -4.56
CA GLU A 271 -9.33 -22.80 -4.89
C GLU A 271 -10.46 -22.20 -4.05
N LEU A 272 -11.59 -22.89 -3.95
CA LEU A 272 -12.73 -22.46 -3.13
C LEU A 272 -12.33 -22.35 -1.64
N ALA A 273 -11.60 -23.34 -1.11
CA ALA A 273 -11.11 -23.31 0.26
C ALA A 273 -10.12 -22.15 0.51
N ALA A 274 -9.27 -21.81 -0.48
CA ALA A 274 -8.37 -20.68 -0.36
C ALA A 274 -9.10 -19.34 -0.37
N MET A 275 -10.22 -19.23 -1.08
CA MET A 275 -11.02 -18.01 -1.12
C MET A 275 -11.98 -17.90 0.07
N ALA A 276 -12.16 -18.98 0.84
CA ALA A 276 -13.05 -19.04 1.99
C ALA A 276 -12.59 -18.05 3.07
N GLY A 277 -13.41 -17.05 3.37
CA GLY A 277 -13.09 -16.02 4.36
C GLY A 277 -12.11 -14.94 3.87
N LEU A 278 -11.90 -14.81 2.55
CA LEU A 278 -11.24 -13.67 1.95
C LEU A 278 -12.26 -12.63 1.49
N ASP A 279 -12.38 -11.54 2.26
CA ASP A 279 -13.21 -10.39 1.91
C ASP A 279 -12.34 -9.13 1.95
N HIS A 280 -11.94 -8.62 0.79
CA HIS A 280 -11.08 -7.43 0.69
C HIS A 280 -11.30 -6.68 -0.63
N PRO A 281 -11.29 -5.33 -0.66
CA PRO A 281 -11.56 -4.55 -1.88
C PRO A 281 -10.58 -4.80 -3.03
N ASN A 282 -9.39 -5.34 -2.74
CA ASN A 282 -8.34 -5.69 -3.71
C ASN A 282 -8.16 -7.20 -3.92
N ILE A 283 -9.19 -7.99 -3.60
CA ILE A 283 -9.28 -9.44 -3.90
C ILE A 283 -10.60 -9.66 -4.63
N VAL A 284 -10.62 -10.61 -5.58
CA VAL A 284 -11.85 -10.99 -6.28
C VAL A 284 -12.84 -11.62 -5.31
N HIS A 285 -14.06 -11.08 -5.30
CA HIS A 285 -15.17 -11.57 -4.50
C HIS A 285 -15.83 -12.80 -5.16
N VAL A 286 -15.97 -13.87 -4.37
CA VAL A 286 -16.78 -15.03 -4.72
C VAL A 286 -18.19 -14.79 -4.21
N VAL A 287 -19.13 -14.79 -5.14
CA VAL A 287 -20.54 -14.57 -4.87
C VAL A 287 -21.23 -15.89 -4.49
N SER A 288 -20.95 -16.96 -5.23
CA SER A 288 -21.60 -18.25 -5.07
C SER A 288 -20.78 -19.36 -5.75
N CYS A 289 -21.12 -20.62 -5.49
CA CYS A 289 -20.50 -21.78 -6.12
C CYS A 289 -21.51 -22.90 -6.39
N THR A 290 -21.15 -23.84 -7.26
CA THR A 290 -21.95 -25.03 -7.53
C THR A 290 -21.05 -26.25 -7.74
N GLU A 291 -21.60 -27.39 -7.38
CA GLU A 291 -20.96 -28.70 -7.46
C GLU A 291 -22.04 -29.76 -7.70
N ASP A 292 -21.91 -30.50 -8.80
CA ASP A 292 -22.58 -31.76 -9.04
C ASP A 292 -21.66 -32.73 -9.82
N ASP A 293 -22.18 -33.91 -10.19
CA ASP A 293 -21.43 -34.96 -10.90
C ASP A 293 -20.91 -34.52 -12.29
N VAL A 294 -21.50 -33.48 -12.87
CA VAL A 294 -21.31 -33.04 -14.25
C VAL A 294 -21.07 -31.54 -14.37
N GLU A 295 -20.87 -30.80 -13.27
CA GLU A 295 -20.64 -29.36 -13.27
C GLU A 295 -19.97 -28.89 -11.97
N LEU A 296 -18.82 -28.23 -12.11
CA LEU A 296 -18.09 -27.61 -11.02
C LEU A 296 -17.82 -26.16 -11.39
N GLY A 297 -18.21 -25.21 -10.54
CA GLY A 297 -17.80 -23.84 -10.80
C GLY A 297 -18.11 -22.81 -9.74
N ILE A 298 -17.54 -21.64 -9.97
CA ILE A 298 -17.52 -20.52 -9.05
C ILE A 298 -18.09 -19.29 -9.76
N ILE A 299 -19.08 -18.66 -9.13
CA ILE A 299 -19.65 -17.38 -9.54
C ILE A 299 -18.91 -16.29 -8.77
N MET A 300 -18.32 -15.36 -9.50
CA MET A 300 -17.51 -14.26 -8.98
C MET A 300 -18.03 -12.91 -9.50
N GLU A 301 -17.61 -11.82 -8.87
CA GLU A 301 -17.83 -10.49 -9.42
C GLU A 301 -17.26 -10.36 -10.85
N ARG A 302 -17.96 -9.63 -11.71
CA ARG A 302 -17.52 -9.36 -13.09
C ARG A 302 -16.51 -8.22 -13.10
N LEU A 303 -15.32 -8.47 -13.65
CA LEU A 303 -14.27 -7.47 -13.86
C LEU A 303 -14.02 -7.24 -15.36
N ASN A 304 -13.31 -6.16 -15.73
CA ASN A 304 -13.07 -5.80 -17.13
C ASN A 304 -12.03 -6.72 -17.78
N LYS A 305 -10.74 -6.49 -17.50
CA LYS A 305 -9.60 -7.22 -18.10
C LYS A 305 -8.49 -7.39 -17.07
N SER A 306 -7.58 -8.33 -17.31
CA SER A 306 -6.37 -8.43 -16.52
C SER A 306 -5.38 -7.30 -16.84
N LEU A 307 -4.55 -6.96 -15.86
CA LEU A 307 -3.43 -6.02 -16.01
C LEU A 307 -2.52 -6.45 -17.16
N GLY A 308 -2.23 -7.75 -17.29
CA GLY A 308 -1.43 -8.29 -18.38
C GLY A 308 -2.02 -7.99 -19.76
N THR A 309 -3.33 -8.20 -19.94
CA THR A 309 -4.02 -7.90 -21.20
C THR A 309 -4.03 -6.39 -21.49
N LEU A 310 -4.18 -5.56 -20.46
CA LEU A 310 -4.14 -4.11 -20.59
C LEU A 310 -2.75 -3.63 -21.03
N LEU A 311 -1.69 -4.05 -20.33
CA LEU A 311 -0.30 -3.68 -20.65
C LEU A 311 0.08 -4.11 -22.07
N GLN A 312 -0.29 -5.33 -22.49
CA GLN A 312 -0.06 -5.80 -23.86
C GLN A 312 -0.81 -4.97 -24.91
N SER A 313 -2.04 -4.53 -24.60
CA SER A 313 -2.82 -3.69 -25.51
C SER A 313 -2.21 -2.30 -25.66
N ILE A 314 -1.73 -1.72 -24.56
CA ILE A 314 -1.00 -0.44 -24.56
C ILE A 314 0.30 -0.57 -25.38
N HIS A 315 1.08 -1.61 -25.12
CA HIS A 315 2.36 -1.85 -25.80
C HIS A 315 2.18 -2.00 -27.32
N ARG A 316 1.20 -2.79 -27.79
CA ARG A 316 0.92 -2.95 -29.23
C ARG A 316 0.56 -1.63 -29.92
N GLU A 317 -0.20 -0.78 -29.26
CA GLU A 317 -0.58 0.53 -29.82
C GLU A 317 0.60 1.50 -29.90
N PHE A 318 1.53 1.46 -28.93
CA PHE A 318 2.77 2.24 -29.01
C PHE A 318 3.62 1.82 -30.21
N ILE A 319 3.76 0.52 -30.46
CA ILE A 319 4.49 -0.01 -31.63
C ILE A 319 3.82 0.46 -32.95
N ARG A 320 2.49 0.38 -33.03
CA ARG A 320 1.73 0.70 -34.25
C ARG A 320 1.93 2.12 -34.75
N LYS A 321 2.23 3.08 -33.87
CA LYS A 321 2.37 4.50 -34.21
C LYS A 321 3.74 4.92 -34.73
N GLY A 322 4.68 3.99 -34.95
CA GLY A 322 5.97 4.31 -35.58
C GLY A 322 6.90 5.15 -34.71
N ASN A 323 6.68 5.22 -33.39
CA ASN A 323 7.70 5.70 -32.47
C ASN A 323 8.83 4.65 -32.46
N ASN A 324 9.88 4.88 -33.26
CA ASN A 324 11.00 3.97 -33.43
C ASN A 324 11.58 3.54 -32.07
N ILE A 325 11.60 2.22 -31.89
CA ILE A 325 11.77 1.52 -30.62
C ILE A 325 13.26 1.47 -30.27
N THR A 326 13.68 2.22 -29.26
CA THR A 326 14.95 1.99 -28.57
C THR A 326 14.64 1.61 -27.13
N HIS A 327 15.08 0.41 -26.73
CA HIS A 327 14.88 -0.12 -25.38
C HIS A 327 15.29 0.93 -24.32
N GLY A 328 14.38 1.22 -23.38
CA GLY A 328 14.66 2.09 -22.23
C GLY A 328 14.25 3.58 -22.34
N THR A 329 13.71 4.03 -23.48
CA THR A 329 13.20 5.42 -23.65
C THR A 329 11.67 5.55 -23.64
N HIS A 330 10.95 4.48 -23.29
CA HIS A 330 9.49 4.37 -23.41
C HIS A 330 8.69 5.41 -22.60
N ALA A 331 7.59 5.86 -23.19
CA ALA A 331 6.47 6.37 -22.42
C ALA A 331 5.79 5.21 -21.64
N SER A 332 6.15 5.00 -20.37
CA SER A 332 5.36 4.27 -19.34
C SER A 332 3.86 4.27 -19.65
N PRO A 333 3.19 3.11 -19.51
CA PRO A 333 1.74 2.96 -19.68
C PRO A 333 0.89 3.94 -18.86
N PHE A 334 1.38 4.28 -17.67
CA PHE A 334 0.68 5.14 -16.71
C PHE A 334 1.64 6.21 -16.18
N SER A 335 1.10 7.33 -15.70
CA SER A 335 1.89 8.25 -14.88
C SER A 335 2.43 7.57 -13.61
N ILE A 336 3.43 8.20 -12.98
CA ILE A 336 4.00 7.69 -11.74
C ILE A 336 2.95 7.66 -10.60
N PRO A 337 2.13 8.70 -10.36
CA PRO A 337 1.03 8.62 -9.39
C PRO A 337 0.09 7.43 -9.62
N LYS A 338 -0.37 7.25 -10.86
CA LYS A 338 -1.26 6.15 -11.23
C LYS A 338 -0.59 4.78 -11.05
N SER A 339 0.69 4.69 -11.38
CA SER A 339 1.49 3.47 -11.18
C SER A 339 1.60 3.13 -9.70
N VAL A 340 1.90 4.12 -8.84
CA VAL A 340 2.00 3.95 -7.38
C VAL A 340 0.65 3.53 -6.79
N ASP A 341 -0.46 4.11 -7.25
CA ASP A 341 -1.82 3.69 -6.83
C ASP A 341 -2.10 2.22 -7.15
N LEU A 342 -1.80 1.78 -8.37
CA LEU A 342 -1.97 0.37 -8.77
C LEU A 342 -1.08 -0.56 -7.93
N MET A 343 0.18 -0.17 -7.71
CA MET A 343 1.12 -0.93 -6.87
C MET A 343 0.62 -1.02 -5.42
N LEU A 344 0.09 0.06 -4.86
CA LEU A 344 -0.43 0.11 -3.49
C LEU A 344 -1.65 -0.82 -3.35
N GLN A 345 -2.59 -0.78 -4.30
CA GLN A 345 -3.76 -1.66 -4.31
C GLN A 345 -3.38 -3.14 -4.34
N ILE A 346 -2.43 -3.52 -5.19
CA ILE A 346 -1.92 -4.91 -5.25
C ILE A 346 -1.22 -5.28 -3.95
N ALA A 347 -0.39 -4.39 -3.39
CA ALA A 347 0.31 -4.63 -2.14
C ALA A 347 -0.66 -4.80 -0.96
N GLU A 348 -1.75 -4.04 -0.91
CA GLU A 348 -2.78 -4.13 0.13
C GLU A 348 -3.54 -5.46 0.07
N GLY A 349 -3.97 -5.89 -1.12
CA GLY A 349 -4.61 -7.21 -1.29
C GLY A 349 -3.68 -8.34 -0.87
N LEU A 350 -2.41 -8.26 -1.26
CA LEU A 350 -1.43 -9.29 -0.91
C LEU A 350 -1.06 -9.25 0.59
N ARG A 351 -1.03 -8.06 1.21
CA ARG A 351 -0.85 -7.89 2.67
C ARG A 351 -1.98 -8.58 3.43
N TYR A 352 -3.22 -8.47 2.96
CA TYR A 352 -4.36 -9.15 3.54
C TYR A 352 -4.26 -10.68 3.39
N ILE A 353 -3.93 -11.19 2.20
CA ILE A 353 -3.68 -12.63 1.99
C ILE A 353 -2.60 -13.14 2.96
N HIS A 354 -1.50 -12.39 3.11
CA HIS A 354 -0.41 -12.75 4.01
C HIS A 354 -0.81 -12.68 5.49
N SER A 355 -1.70 -11.77 5.89
CA SER A 355 -2.18 -11.68 7.28
C SER A 355 -3.03 -12.89 7.66
N LYS A 356 -3.75 -13.48 6.70
CA LYS A 356 -4.49 -14.75 6.85
C LYS A 356 -3.60 -16.00 6.87
N GLY A 357 -2.27 -15.83 6.89
CA GLY A 357 -1.33 -16.95 6.88
C GLY A 357 -1.17 -17.61 5.50
N MET A 358 -1.64 -16.96 4.43
CA MET A 358 -1.63 -17.52 3.08
C MET A 358 -0.51 -16.93 2.23
N ALA A 359 -0.13 -17.63 1.16
CA ALA A 359 0.73 -17.14 0.09
C ALA A 359 0.11 -17.52 -1.26
N HIS A 360 0.09 -16.57 -2.20
CA HIS A 360 -0.60 -16.70 -3.48
C HIS A 360 0.13 -17.67 -4.43
N ARG A 361 1.45 -17.56 -4.50
CA ARG A 361 2.39 -18.43 -5.24
C ARG A 361 2.34 -18.38 -6.77
N ASP A 362 1.31 -17.80 -7.38
CA ASP A 362 1.27 -17.50 -8.82
C ASP A 362 0.89 -16.05 -9.11
N LEU A 363 1.50 -15.11 -8.39
CA LEU A 363 1.22 -13.69 -8.60
C LEU A 363 1.87 -13.23 -9.92
N ASN A 364 1.04 -12.79 -10.87
CA ASN A 364 1.49 -12.27 -12.16
C ASN A 364 0.40 -11.32 -12.74
N PRO A 365 0.70 -10.50 -13.76
CA PRO A 365 -0.27 -9.53 -14.28
C PRO A 365 -1.55 -10.13 -14.87
N LYS A 366 -1.59 -11.41 -15.26
CA LYS A 366 -2.84 -12.07 -15.71
C LYS A 366 -3.79 -12.35 -14.54
N ASN A 367 -3.22 -12.52 -13.34
CA ASN A 367 -3.93 -12.78 -12.09
C ASN A 367 -4.23 -11.50 -11.29
N ILE A 368 -3.96 -10.32 -11.87
CA ILE A 368 -4.44 -9.03 -11.38
C ILE A 368 -5.55 -8.58 -12.33
N LEU A 369 -6.80 -8.68 -11.89
CA LEU A 369 -7.96 -8.24 -12.64
C LEU A 369 -8.28 -6.77 -12.31
N LEU A 370 -8.78 -6.04 -13.29
CA LEU A 370 -9.05 -4.61 -13.19
C LEU A 370 -10.55 -4.33 -13.33
N LEU A 371 -11.05 -3.47 -12.46
CA LEU A 371 -12.35 -2.82 -12.60
C LEU A 371 -12.12 -1.34 -12.92
N TYR A 372 -12.73 -0.86 -13.99
CA TYR A 372 -12.73 0.54 -14.37
C TYR A 372 -13.99 0.85 -15.19
N ALA A 373 -14.49 2.08 -15.10
CA ALA A 373 -15.59 2.53 -15.96
C ALA A 373 -15.09 2.63 -17.40
N ASP A 374 -15.83 2.07 -18.36
CA ASP A 374 -15.52 2.28 -19.77
C ASP A 374 -15.63 3.78 -20.07
N PRO A 375 -14.58 4.43 -20.61
CA PRO A 375 -14.68 5.83 -20.96
C PRO A 375 -15.78 6.02 -22.02
N PRO A 376 -16.63 7.06 -21.92
CA PRO A 376 -17.79 7.22 -22.79
C PRO A 376 -17.39 7.14 -24.27
N LEU A 377 -18.12 6.31 -25.01
CA LEU A 377 -17.88 5.92 -26.41
C LEU A 377 -17.93 7.08 -27.43
N SER A 378 -18.19 8.30 -26.99
CA SER A 378 -18.34 9.50 -27.82
C SER A 378 -17.02 10.19 -28.21
N SER A 379 -15.84 9.68 -27.82
CA SER A 379 -14.54 10.20 -28.30
C SER A 379 -13.97 9.33 -29.44
N PRO A 380 -13.96 9.80 -30.71
CA PRO A 380 -13.63 8.97 -31.88
C PRO A 380 -12.14 8.62 -32.07
N ALA A 381 -11.27 8.95 -31.11
CA ALA A 381 -9.84 8.65 -31.21
C ALA A 381 -9.44 7.61 -30.16
N ILE A 382 -8.89 6.48 -30.60
CA ILE A 382 -8.26 5.46 -29.73
C ILE A 382 -7.07 6.05 -28.96
N VAL A 383 -6.50 7.17 -29.44
CA VAL A 383 -5.52 8.02 -28.71
C VAL A 383 -6.14 8.67 -27.47
N GLY A 384 -7.46 8.87 -27.45
CA GLY A 384 -8.26 9.32 -26.32
C GLY A 384 -8.63 8.23 -25.32
N LYS A 385 -8.48 6.93 -25.63
CA LYS A 385 -8.83 5.84 -24.69
C LYS A 385 -7.76 5.57 -23.63
N PHE A 386 -6.48 5.68 -23.98
CA PHE A 386 -5.39 5.46 -23.02
C PHE A 386 -5.05 6.72 -22.21
N SER A 387 -5.18 7.91 -22.80
CA SER A 387 -5.19 9.15 -22.02
C SER A 387 -6.45 9.25 -21.12
N ALA A 388 -7.59 8.67 -21.53
CA ALA A 388 -8.74 8.54 -20.63
C ALA A 388 -8.45 7.61 -19.44
N LEU A 389 -7.69 6.52 -19.62
CA LEU A 389 -7.32 5.61 -18.52
C LEU A 389 -6.43 6.25 -17.46
N GLU A 390 -5.68 7.30 -17.80
CA GLU A 390 -4.90 8.09 -16.85
C GLU A 390 -5.82 8.62 -15.73
N ASN A 391 -6.90 9.29 -16.13
CA ASN A 391 -7.87 9.91 -15.22
C ASN A 391 -9.03 8.98 -14.81
N THR A 392 -9.17 7.79 -15.42
CA THR A 392 -10.23 6.83 -15.06
C THR A 392 -9.85 6.08 -13.79
N PRO A 393 -10.65 6.08 -12.72
CA PRO A 393 -10.39 5.25 -11.55
C PRO A 393 -10.24 3.76 -11.93
N ILE A 394 -9.17 3.12 -11.47
CA ILE A 394 -8.92 1.69 -11.70
C ILE A 394 -8.81 1.02 -10.33
N VAL A 395 -9.63 -0.01 -10.11
CA VAL A 395 -9.52 -0.90 -8.96
C VAL A 395 -8.82 -2.19 -9.39
N ALA A 396 -7.69 -2.50 -8.76
CA ALA A 396 -6.95 -3.74 -8.99
C ALA A 396 -7.33 -4.81 -7.96
N LYS A 397 -7.65 -6.02 -8.43
CA LYS A 397 -8.05 -7.15 -7.59
C LYS A 397 -7.23 -8.40 -7.92
N ILE A 398 -6.70 -9.04 -6.89
CA ILE A 398 -5.96 -10.30 -7.01
C ILE A 398 -6.95 -11.44 -7.22
N ALA A 399 -6.67 -12.29 -8.21
CA ALA A 399 -7.51 -13.40 -8.66
C ALA A 399 -6.69 -14.69 -8.81
N ASP A 400 -7.40 -15.80 -9.06
CA ASP A 400 -6.85 -17.13 -9.37
C ASP A 400 -6.04 -17.76 -8.21
N PHE A 401 -6.79 -18.30 -7.24
CA PHE A 401 -6.22 -18.85 -6.01
C PHE A 401 -5.88 -20.34 -6.11
N GLY A 402 -5.94 -20.95 -7.30
CA GLY A 402 -5.76 -22.40 -7.48
C GLY A 402 -4.39 -22.96 -7.06
N LEU A 403 -3.38 -22.11 -6.86
CA LEU A 403 -2.04 -22.50 -6.38
C LEU A 403 -1.71 -22.00 -4.96
N THR A 404 -2.68 -21.38 -4.30
CA THR A 404 -2.53 -20.76 -2.97
C THR A 404 -2.20 -21.79 -1.92
N LYS A 405 -1.37 -21.41 -0.94
CA LYS A 405 -1.03 -22.27 0.20
C LYS A 405 -1.35 -21.61 1.53
N VAL A 406 -2.07 -22.34 2.36
CA VAL A 406 -2.39 -21.97 3.74
C VAL A 406 -1.31 -22.51 4.67
N LYS A 407 -0.97 -21.77 5.73
CA LYS A 407 -0.07 -22.25 6.78
C LYS A 407 -0.84 -23.25 7.66
N ASN A 408 -0.26 -24.41 7.96
CA ASN A 408 -0.85 -25.37 8.90
C ASN A 408 -0.69 -24.86 10.35
N ASP A 409 -1.35 -25.49 11.33
CA ASP A 409 -1.26 -25.13 12.76
C ASP A 409 0.17 -25.27 13.35
N SER A 410 1.06 -25.97 12.65
CA SER A 410 2.49 -25.93 12.94
C SER A 410 3.08 -24.57 12.54
N THR A 411 4.02 -24.05 13.33
CA THR A 411 4.63 -22.72 13.14
C THR A 411 5.38 -22.53 11.81
N GLU A 412 5.46 -23.56 10.94
CA GLU A 412 6.16 -23.58 9.66
C GLU A 412 5.28 -24.11 8.52
N TYR A 413 5.48 -23.57 7.31
CA TYR A 413 4.90 -24.19 6.11
C TYR A 413 5.55 -25.55 5.86
N GLY A 414 4.75 -26.59 5.60
CA GLY A 414 5.27 -27.89 5.17
C GLY A 414 6.02 -27.86 3.84
N ASN A 415 6.51 -29.02 3.37
CA ASN A 415 7.25 -29.18 2.11
C ASN A 415 6.57 -28.47 0.92
N GLN A 416 7.36 -27.84 0.06
CA GLN A 416 6.87 -27.00 -1.04
C GLN A 416 7.13 -27.63 -2.41
N THR A 417 6.16 -27.50 -3.32
CA THR A 417 6.32 -27.86 -4.74
C THR A 417 7.15 -26.79 -5.46
N LEU A 418 8.23 -27.22 -6.11
CA LEU A 418 9.07 -26.37 -6.96
C LEU A 418 8.41 -26.15 -8.34
N ASN A 419 8.88 -25.15 -9.08
CA ASN A 419 8.44 -24.86 -10.45
C ASN A 419 6.92 -24.62 -10.61
N THR A 420 6.26 -24.12 -9.55
CA THR A 420 4.84 -23.75 -9.54
C THR A 420 4.68 -22.26 -9.80
N GLY A 421 3.83 -21.89 -10.78
CA GLY A 421 3.56 -20.50 -11.19
C GLY A 421 4.16 -20.13 -12.55
N THR A 422 3.92 -18.89 -12.99
CA THR A 422 4.40 -18.39 -14.28
C THR A 422 5.88 -17.97 -14.20
N ARG A 423 6.78 -18.75 -14.80
CA ARG A 423 8.26 -18.67 -14.68
C ARG A 423 8.84 -17.25 -14.71
N ARG A 424 8.36 -16.37 -15.59
CA ARG A 424 8.85 -14.99 -15.76
C ARG A 424 8.67 -14.09 -14.53
N TRP A 425 7.74 -14.44 -13.65
CA TRP A 425 7.39 -13.69 -12.43
C TRP A 425 7.84 -14.41 -11.15
N MET A 426 8.40 -15.62 -11.28
CA MET A 426 8.78 -16.46 -10.14
C MET A 426 10.10 -16.04 -9.52
N ALA A 427 10.19 -16.16 -8.20
CA ALA A 427 11.44 -15.94 -7.48
C ALA A 427 12.50 -17.02 -7.81
N PRO A 428 13.80 -16.66 -7.87
CA PRO A 428 14.86 -17.58 -8.30
C PRO A 428 15.00 -18.82 -7.39
N GLU A 429 14.64 -18.72 -6.11
CA GLU A 429 14.69 -19.84 -5.16
C GLU A 429 13.61 -20.91 -5.39
N VAL A 430 12.54 -20.59 -6.13
CA VAL A 430 11.43 -21.51 -6.43
C VAL A 430 11.67 -22.29 -7.72
N TRP A 431 12.65 -21.83 -8.52
CA TRP A 431 12.96 -22.40 -9.83
C TRP A 431 14.19 -23.32 -9.75
N LYS A 432 14.02 -24.58 -10.16
CA LYS A 432 15.13 -25.50 -10.46
C LYS A 432 15.04 -25.94 -11.91
N PHE A 433 16.11 -25.71 -12.67
CA PHE A 433 16.31 -26.34 -13.98
C PHE A 433 16.80 -27.78 -13.74
N PRO A 434 16.12 -28.81 -14.26
CA PRO A 434 16.62 -30.18 -14.14
C PRO A 434 17.84 -30.33 -15.06
N ASP A 435 19.04 -30.32 -14.50
CA ASP A 435 20.26 -30.73 -15.22
C ASP A 435 20.38 -32.27 -15.30
N THR A 436 19.52 -33.01 -14.60
CA THR A 436 19.44 -34.48 -14.67
C THR A 436 17.99 -34.92 -14.70
N LEU A 437 17.61 -35.63 -15.76
CA LEU A 437 16.42 -36.48 -15.76
C LEU A 437 16.54 -37.44 -14.55
N GLU A 438 15.42 -37.69 -13.87
CA GLU A 438 15.27 -38.71 -12.81
C GLU A 438 15.71 -38.38 -11.37
N GLN A 439 15.39 -37.19 -10.84
CA GLN A 439 15.12 -37.11 -9.40
C GLN A 439 13.88 -36.26 -9.11
N PRO A 440 12.90 -36.74 -8.31
CA PRO A 440 11.80 -35.90 -7.85
C PRO A 440 12.40 -34.70 -7.12
N ALA A 441 11.96 -33.49 -7.50
CA ALA A 441 12.53 -32.26 -7.00
C ALA A 441 12.54 -32.28 -5.45
N PRO A 442 13.71 -32.24 -4.79
CA PRO A 442 13.77 -32.40 -3.34
C PRO A 442 12.97 -31.28 -2.70
N SER A 443 12.17 -31.63 -1.68
CA SER A 443 11.35 -30.70 -0.92
C SER A 443 12.23 -29.63 -0.27
N VAL A 444 12.33 -28.44 -0.86
CA VAL A 444 13.11 -27.32 -0.30
C VAL A 444 12.19 -26.45 0.54
N ARG A 445 12.61 -26.15 1.78
CA ARG A 445 11.97 -25.12 2.61
C ARG A 445 12.33 -23.74 2.05
N PHE A 446 11.37 -23.08 1.40
CA PHE A 446 11.45 -21.65 1.07
C PHE A 446 10.34 -20.87 1.79
N LEU A 447 10.46 -19.54 1.84
CA LEU A 447 9.50 -18.63 2.50
C LEU A 447 8.41 -18.22 1.50
N PRO A 448 7.20 -18.83 1.50
CA PRO A 448 6.22 -18.62 0.42
C PRO A 448 5.78 -17.16 0.31
N LYS A 449 5.54 -16.48 1.44
CA LYS A 449 5.20 -15.05 1.43
C LYS A 449 6.28 -14.18 0.76
N LYS A 450 7.57 -14.51 0.93
CA LYS A 450 8.67 -13.74 0.32
C LYS A 450 8.79 -14.00 -1.19
N MET A 451 8.25 -15.11 -1.70
CA MET A 451 8.16 -15.35 -3.13
C MET A 451 7.17 -14.40 -3.79
N ASP A 452 6.01 -14.18 -3.15
CA ASP A 452 5.01 -13.24 -3.68
C ASP A 452 5.56 -11.79 -3.70
N VAL A 453 6.39 -11.41 -2.71
CA VAL A 453 7.07 -10.10 -2.68
C VAL A 453 8.02 -9.92 -3.87
N PHE A 454 8.71 -10.98 -4.28
CA PHE A 454 9.54 -10.94 -5.48
C PHE A 454 8.69 -10.74 -6.73
N SER A 455 7.62 -11.54 -6.88
CA SER A 455 6.68 -11.43 -8.00
C SER A 455 6.06 -10.04 -8.07
N PHE A 456 5.70 -9.46 -6.93
CA PHE A 456 5.23 -8.09 -6.81
C PHE A 456 6.27 -7.09 -7.36
N GLY A 457 7.55 -7.20 -6.98
CA GLY A 457 8.60 -6.33 -7.52
C GLY A 457 8.75 -6.40 -9.04
N ILE A 458 8.65 -7.61 -9.63
CA ILE A 458 8.68 -7.77 -11.08
C ILE A 458 7.42 -7.15 -11.73
N ILE A 459 6.23 -7.34 -11.12
CA ILE A 459 4.98 -6.69 -11.58
C ILE A 459 5.11 -5.17 -11.57
N CYS A 460 5.70 -4.57 -10.52
CA CYS A 460 5.96 -3.14 -10.47
C CYS A 460 6.78 -2.64 -11.66
N SER A 461 7.80 -3.38 -12.09
CA SER A 461 8.55 -3.02 -13.30
C SER A 461 7.68 -3.06 -14.56
N GLY A 462 6.85 -4.10 -14.71
CA GLY A 462 5.91 -4.20 -15.83
C GLY A 462 4.86 -3.09 -15.86
N ILE A 463 4.41 -2.59 -14.69
CA ILE A 463 3.53 -1.42 -14.61
C ILE A 463 4.23 -0.15 -15.13
N LEU A 464 5.53 0.02 -14.82
CA LEU A 464 6.32 1.19 -15.22
C LEU A 464 6.81 1.15 -16.67
N THR A 465 7.10 -0.03 -17.21
CA THR A 465 7.65 -0.16 -18.56
C THR A 465 6.58 -0.49 -19.59
N GLY A 466 5.52 -1.20 -19.18
CA GLY A 466 4.57 -1.83 -20.09
C GLY A 466 5.10 -3.06 -20.82
N GLU A 467 6.33 -3.48 -20.50
CA GLU A 467 7.02 -4.57 -21.15
C GLU A 467 6.92 -5.87 -20.35
N GLU A 468 6.96 -7.00 -21.04
CA GLU A 468 7.07 -8.29 -20.39
C GLU A 468 8.52 -8.53 -19.93
N PRO A 469 8.76 -8.94 -18.68
CA PRO A 469 10.11 -9.15 -18.19
C PRO A 469 10.84 -10.24 -18.99
N TYR A 470 12.11 -9.97 -19.31
CA TYR A 470 12.99 -10.86 -20.06
C TYR A 470 12.44 -11.24 -21.46
N GLN A 471 11.84 -10.26 -22.15
CA GLN A 471 11.28 -10.46 -23.50
C GLN A 471 12.33 -10.99 -24.47
N GLY A 472 11.96 -11.99 -25.30
CA GLY A 472 12.88 -12.64 -26.25
C GLY A 472 13.90 -13.59 -25.63
N VAL A 473 14.01 -13.67 -24.29
CA VAL A 473 14.93 -14.56 -23.59
C VAL A 473 14.30 -15.94 -23.37
N SER A 474 15.07 -17.00 -23.62
CA SER A 474 14.64 -18.39 -23.35
C SER A 474 14.53 -18.67 -21.85
N ASN A 475 13.71 -19.65 -21.45
CA ASN A 475 13.59 -20.02 -20.03
C ASN A 475 14.94 -20.42 -19.40
N LYS A 476 15.82 -21.13 -20.14
CA LYS A 476 17.12 -21.54 -19.60
C LYS A 476 18.03 -20.34 -19.33
N GLU A 477 18.06 -19.42 -20.28
CA GLU A 477 18.88 -18.21 -20.18
C GLU A 477 18.35 -17.25 -19.13
N MET A 478 17.02 -17.07 -19.05
CA MET A 478 16.37 -16.26 -18.02
C MET A 478 16.71 -16.78 -16.61
N TYR A 479 16.69 -18.11 -16.41
CA TYR A 479 17.07 -18.70 -15.12
C TYR A 479 18.50 -18.34 -14.71
N LYS A 480 19.44 -18.47 -15.66
CA LYS A 480 20.85 -18.15 -15.46
C LYS A 480 21.03 -16.68 -15.08
N GLN A 481 20.45 -15.78 -15.88
CA GLN A 481 20.46 -14.34 -15.64
C GLN A 481 19.88 -13.97 -14.26
N MET A 482 18.73 -14.55 -13.89
CA MET A 482 18.11 -14.30 -12.59
C MET A 482 19.01 -14.72 -11.41
N LYS A 483 19.72 -15.84 -11.53
CA LYS A 483 20.70 -16.32 -10.53
C LYS A 483 21.93 -15.43 -10.44
N GLU A 484 22.36 -14.87 -11.56
CA GLU A 484 23.47 -13.89 -11.62
C GLU A 484 23.05 -12.50 -11.12
N GLY A 485 21.78 -12.32 -10.73
CA GLY A 485 21.26 -11.08 -10.17
C GLY A 485 20.71 -10.11 -11.21
N VAL A 486 20.64 -10.49 -12.48
CA VAL A 486 20.06 -9.67 -13.55
C VAL A 486 18.55 -9.50 -13.32
N ARG A 487 18.07 -8.27 -13.46
CA ARG A 487 16.67 -7.86 -13.27
C ARG A 487 16.25 -6.94 -14.42
N PRO A 488 14.94 -6.75 -14.65
CA PRO A 488 14.45 -5.78 -15.63
C PRO A 488 14.94 -4.36 -15.30
N ASP A 489 15.27 -3.59 -16.33
CA ASP A 489 15.60 -2.18 -16.18
C ASP A 489 14.36 -1.35 -15.83
N LEU A 490 14.54 -0.35 -14.97
CA LEU A 490 13.50 0.60 -14.64
C LEU A 490 13.67 1.87 -15.48
N PRO A 491 12.58 2.52 -15.93
CA PRO A 491 12.67 3.78 -16.67
C PRO A 491 13.45 4.85 -15.90
N SER A 492 14.24 5.67 -16.60
CA SER A 492 15.05 6.74 -15.99
C SER A 492 14.21 7.77 -15.21
N ARG A 493 12.93 7.93 -15.57
CA ARG A 493 11.97 8.81 -14.90
C ARG A 493 11.37 8.25 -13.61
N THR A 494 11.67 7.00 -13.26
CA THR A 494 11.17 6.40 -12.02
C THR A 494 11.82 7.10 -10.82
N PRO A 495 11.03 7.63 -9.85
CA PRO A 495 11.57 8.20 -8.63
C PRO A 495 12.58 7.28 -7.93
N ALA A 496 13.67 7.84 -7.42
CA ALA A 496 14.73 7.06 -6.77
C ALA A 496 14.21 6.21 -5.61
N MET A 497 13.31 6.77 -4.78
CA MET A 497 12.67 6.04 -3.68
C MET A 497 11.84 4.86 -4.18
N LEU A 498 11.06 5.05 -5.24
CA LEU A 498 10.26 3.98 -5.84
C LEU A 498 11.15 2.90 -6.46
N ALA A 499 12.20 3.29 -7.17
CA ALA A 499 13.17 2.36 -7.74
C ALA A 499 13.88 1.55 -6.66
N ALA A 500 14.27 2.17 -5.55
CA ALA A 500 14.89 1.50 -4.41
C ALA A 500 13.95 0.49 -3.75
N LEU A 501 12.67 0.84 -3.56
CA LEU A 501 11.65 -0.06 -3.03
C LEU A 501 11.46 -1.29 -3.94
N ILE A 502 11.27 -1.07 -5.25
CA ILE A 502 11.13 -2.16 -6.23
C ILE A 502 12.38 -3.07 -6.18
N LYS A 503 13.57 -2.46 -6.08
CA LYS A 503 14.83 -3.21 -5.99
C LYS A 503 14.96 -4.06 -4.73
N LYS A 504 14.45 -3.58 -3.59
CA LYS A 504 14.37 -4.37 -2.35
C LYS A 504 13.37 -5.52 -2.48
N CYS A 505 12.25 -5.33 -3.18
CA CYS A 505 11.22 -6.36 -3.35
C CYS A 505 11.73 -7.58 -4.13
N TRP A 506 12.55 -7.38 -5.17
CA TRP A 506 13.07 -8.46 -6.03
C TRP A 506 14.51 -8.91 -5.69
N ASP A 507 14.97 -8.66 -4.46
CA ASP A 507 16.29 -9.07 -3.99
C ASP A 507 16.47 -10.60 -4.15
N GLY A 508 17.68 -11.03 -4.55
CA GLY A 508 18.00 -12.45 -4.71
C GLY A 508 17.89 -13.24 -3.41
N ASN A 509 18.12 -12.61 -2.25
CA ASN A 509 17.94 -13.19 -0.94
C ASN A 509 16.52 -12.91 -0.40
N PRO A 510 15.67 -13.96 -0.21
CA PRO A 510 14.31 -13.79 0.28
C PRO A 510 14.19 -13.08 1.64
N ARG A 511 15.23 -13.15 2.48
CA ARG A 511 15.23 -12.52 3.82
C ARG A 511 15.43 -11.00 3.75
N ARG A 512 16.04 -10.48 2.68
CA ARG A 512 16.25 -9.03 2.49
C ARG A 512 15.03 -8.33 1.92
N ARG A 513 14.11 -9.08 1.32
CA ARG A 513 12.84 -8.54 0.81
C ARG A 513 12.01 -8.03 1.99
N PRO A 514 11.38 -6.84 1.91
CA PRO A 514 10.58 -6.29 3.00
C PRO A 514 9.30 -7.10 3.25
N VAL A 515 8.61 -6.80 4.36
CA VAL A 515 7.23 -7.29 4.59
C VAL A 515 6.25 -6.35 3.90
N LEU A 516 5.06 -6.84 3.52
CA LEU A 516 4.11 -6.04 2.75
C LEU A 516 3.55 -4.84 3.52
N SER A 517 3.47 -4.90 4.85
CA SER A 517 3.12 -3.72 5.65
C SER A 517 4.09 -2.57 5.40
N ALA A 518 5.40 -2.83 5.43
CA ALA A 518 6.42 -1.84 5.12
C ALA A 518 6.35 -1.33 3.68
N ILE A 519 6.04 -2.20 2.72
CA ILE A 519 5.86 -1.81 1.31
C ILE A 519 4.66 -0.88 1.15
N CYS A 520 3.51 -1.19 1.76
CA CYS A 520 2.34 -0.32 1.72
C CYS A 520 2.63 1.06 2.34
N THR A 521 3.35 1.11 3.46
CA THR A 521 3.76 2.37 4.09
C THR A 521 4.67 3.19 3.17
N GLU A 522 5.71 2.58 2.60
CA GLU A 522 6.64 3.28 1.71
C GLU A 522 5.95 3.76 0.42
N LEU A 523 5.02 2.98 -0.15
CA LEU A 523 4.20 3.41 -1.30
C LEU A 523 3.25 4.56 -0.97
N ARG A 524 2.58 4.55 0.19
CA ARG A 524 1.76 5.69 0.63
C ARG A 524 2.59 6.94 0.83
N PHE A 525 3.76 6.81 1.44
CA PHE A 525 4.67 7.94 1.58
C PHE A 525 5.08 8.53 0.22
N ILE A 526 5.49 7.68 -0.74
CA ILE A 526 5.79 8.11 -2.11
C ILE A 526 4.57 8.79 -2.75
N LYS A 527 3.36 8.25 -2.55
CA LYS A 527 2.12 8.84 -3.03
C LYS A 527 1.87 10.23 -2.43
N ALA A 528 2.06 10.42 -1.12
CA ALA A 528 1.93 11.73 -0.48
C ALA A 528 2.87 12.77 -1.11
N LEU A 529 4.13 12.41 -1.33
CA LEU A 529 5.11 13.28 -1.99
C LEU A 529 4.67 13.63 -3.42
N LEU A 530 4.17 12.66 -4.18
CA LEU A 530 3.63 12.88 -5.52
C LEU A 530 2.43 13.86 -5.51
N LEU A 531 1.50 13.68 -4.57
CA LEU A 531 0.32 14.54 -4.44
C LEU A 531 0.68 15.97 -4.02
N ARG A 532 1.78 16.14 -3.29
CA ARG A 532 2.34 17.44 -2.91
C ARG A 532 3.09 18.15 -4.03
N GLY A 533 3.36 17.45 -5.14
CA GLY A 533 4.28 17.95 -6.16
C GLY A 533 5.72 18.06 -5.65
N ASP A 534 6.06 17.38 -4.55
CA ASP A 534 7.42 17.35 -4.03
C ASP A 534 8.31 16.69 -5.08
N ASP A 535 9.44 17.33 -5.39
CA ASP A 535 10.28 16.89 -6.49
C ASP A 535 11.04 15.60 -6.12
N LEU A 536 10.42 14.48 -6.46
CA LEU A 536 10.95 13.13 -6.32
C LEU A 536 12.12 12.81 -7.27
N THR A 537 12.44 13.72 -8.21
CA THR A 537 13.58 13.65 -9.14
C THR A 537 14.76 14.54 -8.71
N ARG A 538 14.53 15.56 -7.86
CA ARG A 538 15.56 16.50 -7.37
C ARG A 538 16.43 16.00 -6.23
N GLN A 539 16.44 14.70 -5.94
CA GLN A 539 17.50 14.11 -5.12
C GLN A 539 18.51 13.27 -5.90
N VAL A 540 18.43 13.23 -7.25
CA VAL A 540 19.55 12.70 -8.07
C VAL A 540 19.79 13.47 -9.39
N SER A 541 18.86 14.26 -9.92
CA SER A 541 19.11 14.98 -11.19
C SER A 541 19.05 16.50 -11.06
N LYS A 542 20.20 17.14 -11.35
CA LYS A 542 20.58 18.57 -11.22
C LYS A 542 21.11 18.99 -9.85
N ILE A 543 22.19 18.35 -9.42
CA ILE A 543 23.29 19.10 -8.77
C ILE A 543 23.96 19.86 -9.91
N ASP A 544 24.06 21.17 -9.77
CA ASP A 544 24.85 22.01 -10.66
C ASP A 544 26.25 21.40 -10.71
N SER A 545 26.61 20.81 -11.85
CA SER A 545 27.89 20.14 -12.04
C SER A 545 28.96 21.22 -12.11
N GLY A 546 29.38 21.71 -10.95
CA GLY A 546 30.75 22.14 -10.76
C GLY A 546 31.66 21.00 -11.26
N PRO A 547 32.78 21.31 -11.92
CA PRO A 547 33.60 20.30 -12.56
C PRO A 547 34.04 19.24 -11.54
N GLY A 548 33.52 18.01 -11.65
CA GLY A 548 33.96 16.84 -10.88
C GLY A 548 32.92 15.97 -10.16
N PHE A 549 31.65 16.36 -10.02
CA PHE A 549 30.64 15.56 -9.29
C PHE A 549 29.83 14.62 -10.20
N SER A 550 29.94 13.29 -9.99
CA SER A 550 29.11 12.25 -10.62
C SER A 550 28.24 11.53 -9.56
N THR A 551 26.95 11.42 -9.82
CA THR A 551 25.97 10.73 -8.95
C THR A 551 26.07 9.20 -8.99
N ASP A 552 26.82 8.64 -9.94
CA ASP A 552 27.01 7.19 -10.08
C ASP A 552 27.91 6.59 -9.00
N ARG A 553 28.57 7.43 -8.18
CA ARG A 553 29.55 7.00 -7.16
C ARG A 553 29.02 7.03 -5.73
N ILE A 554 27.74 7.33 -5.52
CA ILE A 554 27.16 7.47 -4.17
C ILE A 554 27.02 6.09 -3.51
N GLN A 555 27.65 5.92 -2.35
CA GLN A 555 27.55 4.74 -1.51
C GLN A 555 26.62 5.01 -0.32
N VAL A 556 25.76 4.04 -0.01
CA VAL A 556 24.86 4.09 1.14
C VAL A 556 25.48 3.24 2.25
N GLN A 557 25.66 3.82 3.44
CA GLN A 557 26.28 3.15 4.57
C GLN A 557 25.38 3.17 5.80
N GLY A 558 25.26 2.04 6.49
CA GLY A 558 24.32 1.87 7.59
C GLY A 558 22.88 1.60 7.10
N PRO A 559 21.84 1.94 7.89
CA PRO A 559 21.94 2.58 9.20
C PRO A 559 22.36 1.60 10.29
N TRP A 560 22.96 2.11 11.36
CA TRP A 560 23.37 1.35 12.53
C TRP A 560 22.57 1.80 13.76
N PRO A 561 21.94 0.87 14.50
CA PRO A 561 21.74 -0.54 14.17
C PRO A 561 20.89 -0.74 12.90
N SER A 562 21.10 -1.87 12.22
CA SER A 562 20.31 -2.25 11.02
C SER A 562 18.89 -2.71 11.36
N GLN A 563 18.68 -3.15 12.59
CA GLN A 563 17.38 -3.46 13.19
C GLN A 563 17.19 -2.53 14.39
N ALA A 564 16.43 -1.45 14.19
CA ALA A 564 16.14 -0.47 15.22
C ALA A 564 14.65 -0.12 15.20
N GLY A 565 14.14 0.42 16.31
CA GLY A 565 12.79 0.96 16.39
C GLY A 565 12.61 2.21 15.53
N GLY A 566 11.56 2.99 15.81
CA GLY A 566 11.32 4.29 15.18
C GLY A 566 10.93 4.25 13.70
N GLY A 567 10.51 5.39 13.15
CA GLY A 567 10.20 5.59 11.73
C GLY A 567 11.47 5.86 10.91
N PRO A 568 11.54 5.42 9.63
CA PRO A 568 12.71 5.68 8.79
C PRO A 568 12.78 7.14 8.34
N PHE A 569 13.98 7.70 8.26
CA PHE A 569 14.24 8.98 7.61
C PHE A 569 15.35 8.84 6.54
N SER A 570 15.29 9.70 5.54
CA SER A 570 16.39 9.90 4.59
C SER A 570 16.37 11.34 4.10
N HIS A 571 17.54 11.97 4.13
CA HIS A 571 17.74 13.30 3.55
C HIS A 571 18.02 13.21 2.05
N GLY A 572 18.33 12.04 1.50
CA GLY A 572 18.91 11.94 0.17
C GLY A 572 20.28 12.62 0.09
N VAL A 573 20.62 13.13 -1.10
CA VAL A 573 21.96 13.65 -1.41
C VAL A 573 21.89 15.15 -1.62
N HIS A 574 22.75 15.87 -0.92
CA HIS A 574 22.85 17.33 -0.94
C HIS A 574 24.28 17.79 -1.25
N SER A 575 24.39 18.96 -1.88
CA SER A 575 25.68 19.57 -2.24
C SER A 575 26.52 19.98 -1.02
N SER A 576 25.85 20.31 0.08
CA SER A 576 26.44 21.08 1.17
C SER A 576 25.73 20.81 2.49
N ILE A 577 26.50 20.45 3.53
CA ILE A 577 26.04 20.42 4.93
C ILE A 577 26.63 21.67 5.59
N LYS A 578 25.79 22.57 6.10
CA LYS A 578 26.22 23.80 6.78
C LYS A 578 26.32 23.63 8.28
N ARG A 579 25.40 22.87 8.87
CA ARG A 579 25.33 22.72 10.31
C ARG A 579 24.78 21.36 10.71
N ILE A 580 25.30 20.81 11.79
CA ILE A 580 24.73 19.65 12.47
C ILE A 580 24.52 20.03 13.93
N LYS A 581 23.36 19.75 14.49
CA LYS A 581 23.10 19.85 15.92
C LYS A 581 22.77 18.47 16.46
N VAL A 582 23.38 18.11 17.59
CA VAL A 582 23.16 16.82 18.25
C VAL A 582 22.66 17.08 19.66
N TRP A 583 21.47 16.59 19.98
CA TRP A 583 20.92 16.62 21.33
C TRP A 583 21.17 15.29 22.01
N HIS A 584 21.70 15.37 23.21
CA HIS A 584 21.95 14.21 24.05
C HIS A 584 21.58 14.51 25.50
N ASN A 585 21.18 13.49 26.22
CA ASN A 585 20.75 13.66 27.60
C ASN A 585 21.92 14.04 28.52
N THR A 586 21.60 14.60 29.69
CA THR A 586 22.58 15.07 30.69
C THR A 586 23.41 13.94 31.28
N SER A 587 22.88 12.71 31.31
CA SER A 587 23.63 11.51 31.71
C SER A 587 24.58 11.01 30.62
N GLY A 588 24.49 11.53 29.39
CA GLY A 588 25.33 11.15 28.26
C GLY A 588 25.19 9.68 27.88
N MET A 589 23.97 9.11 27.89
CA MET A 589 23.74 7.69 27.55
C MET A 589 22.80 7.50 26.36
N LEU A 590 22.41 8.59 25.70
CA LEU A 590 21.42 8.58 24.63
C LEU A 590 21.66 9.75 23.68
N ILE A 591 21.68 9.46 22.37
CA ILE A 591 21.44 10.49 21.35
C ILE A 591 19.93 10.64 21.19
N GLN A 592 19.41 11.77 21.64
CA GLN A 592 17.97 12.02 21.69
C GLN A 592 17.46 12.49 20.33
N SER A 593 18.16 13.44 19.71
CA SER A 593 17.85 13.88 18.36
C SER A 593 19.06 14.44 17.62
N ILE A 594 18.94 14.54 16.30
CA ILE A 594 19.91 15.18 15.41
C ILE A 594 19.17 16.12 14.45
N GLU A 595 19.70 17.31 14.25
CA GLU A 595 19.23 18.28 13.26
C GLU A 595 20.35 18.60 12.28
N ILE A 596 20.02 18.69 10.99
CA ILE A 596 21.00 18.93 9.93
C ILE A 596 20.50 20.04 9.01
N GLU A 597 21.31 21.08 8.84
CA GLU A 597 21.07 22.18 7.90
C GLU A 597 21.90 21.96 6.64
N TYR A 598 21.21 21.97 5.51
CA TYR A 598 21.77 21.85 4.17
C TYR A 598 21.62 23.17 3.41
N GLU A 599 22.54 23.45 2.50
CA GLU A 599 22.38 24.51 1.49
C GLU A 599 22.12 23.92 0.12
N LEU A 600 21.01 24.33 -0.50
CA LEU A 600 20.63 23.96 -1.85
C LEU A 600 20.21 25.22 -2.62
N ASN A 601 20.89 25.53 -3.72
CA ASN A 601 20.62 26.71 -4.55
C ASN A 601 20.59 28.03 -3.75
N LYS A 602 21.54 28.22 -2.82
CA LYS A 602 21.62 29.38 -1.90
C LYS A 602 20.43 29.54 -0.94
N LYS A 603 19.61 28.49 -0.76
CA LYS A 603 18.58 28.41 0.27
C LYS A 603 18.95 27.37 1.31
N LEU A 604 18.72 27.70 2.57
CA LEU A 604 18.93 26.79 3.71
C LEU A 604 17.70 25.92 3.92
N PHE A 605 17.92 24.64 4.20
CA PHE A 605 16.90 23.66 4.53
C PHE A 605 17.34 22.87 5.77
N MET A 606 16.47 22.70 6.76
CA MET A 606 16.79 21.98 7.99
C MET A 606 15.93 20.71 8.13
N THR A 607 16.54 19.67 8.70
CA THR A 607 15.88 18.40 9.07
C THR A 607 16.09 18.13 10.55
N HIS A 608 15.14 17.50 11.24
CA HIS A 608 15.24 17.12 12.65
C HIS A 608 14.74 15.67 12.84
N HIS A 609 15.48 14.85 13.59
CA HIS A 609 15.19 13.42 13.81
C HIS A 609 15.46 13.01 15.25
N GLY A 610 14.42 12.56 15.96
CA GLY A 610 14.47 12.18 17.38
C GLY A 610 13.38 12.87 18.20
N ALA A 611 13.48 12.83 19.53
CA ALA A 611 12.47 13.46 20.39
C ALA A 611 12.58 15.00 20.41
N ASP A 612 11.42 15.68 20.56
CA ASP A 612 11.32 17.12 20.73
C ASP A 612 12.01 17.59 22.02
N HIS A 613 12.45 18.85 22.03
CA HIS A 613 13.38 19.46 23.01
C HIS A 613 12.87 19.62 24.46
N TYR A 614 11.96 18.76 24.93
CA TYR A 614 11.40 18.80 26.26
C TYR A 614 11.26 17.39 26.84
N ASP A 615 11.95 17.13 27.95
CA ASP A 615 11.56 16.03 28.83
C ASP A 615 10.24 16.37 29.55
N HIS A 616 9.55 15.36 30.10
CA HIS A 616 8.31 15.53 30.87
C HIS A 616 8.49 16.34 32.18
N GLN A 617 9.69 16.91 32.43
CA GLN A 617 10.11 17.58 33.65
C GLN A 617 10.77 18.96 33.41
N GLY A 618 10.83 19.46 32.17
CA GLY A 618 11.39 20.77 31.81
C GLY A 618 12.90 20.95 32.09
N ARG A 619 13.72 19.89 32.10
CA ARG A 619 15.17 20.03 32.33
C ARG A 619 15.96 20.19 31.03
N TYR A 620 16.91 21.12 31.04
CA TYR A 620 17.72 21.50 29.88
C TYR A 620 18.57 20.34 29.33
N GLU A 621 18.39 20.06 28.04
CA GLU A 621 19.15 19.12 27.22
C GLU A 621 20.53 19.69 26.86
N LYS A 622 21.55 18.82 26.70
CA LYS A 622 22.84 19.25 26.12
C LYS A 622 22.74 19.19 24.60
N MET A 623 22.82 20.35 23.97
CA MET A 623 22.88 20.49 22.50
C MET A 623 24.31 20.85 22.10
N ALA A 624 24.89 20.03 21.22
CA ALA A 624 26.15 20.35 20.56
C ALA A 624 25.88 20.89 19.16
N LYS A 625 26.43 22.08 18.86
CA LYS A 625 26.34 22.73 17.56
C LYS A 625 27.65 22.56 16.81
N ILE A 626 27.57 22.04 15.59
CA ILE A 626 28.69 21.81 14.67
C ILE A 626 28.45 22.69 13.45
N GLU A 627 29.33 23.68 13.24
CA GLU A 627 29.31 24.53 12.04
C GLU A 627 30.39 24.06 11.07
N ILE A 628 30.02 23.92 9.80
CA ILE A 628 30.91 23.43 8.74
C ILE A 628 31.29 24.62 7.86
N ASP A 629 32.58 24.97 7.86
CA ASP A 629 33.12 26.09 7.09
C ASP A 629 33.38 25.72 5.62
N GLU A 630 32.31 25.65 4.83
CA GLU A 630 32.40 25.32 3.41
C GLU A 630 32.97 26.45 2.53
N PRO A 631 33.65 26.12 1.41
CA PRO A 631 33.87 24.77 0.86
C PRO A 631 35.11 24.05 1.42
N SER A 632 35.87 24.70 2.30
CA SER A 632 37.11 24.16 2.89
C SER A 632 36.89 22.99 3.83
N GLU A 633 35.81 23.01 4.61
CA GLU A 633 35.44 21.94 5.54
C GLU A 633 34.24 21.16 5.01
N TYR A 634 34.29 19.83 5.07
CA TYR A 634 33.19 18.93 4.74
C TYR A 634 33.27 17.66 5.58
N VAL A 635 32.11 17.03 5.81
CA VAL A 635 32.00 15.82 6.63
C VAL A 635 32.58 14.63 5.87
N THR A 636 33.44 13.84 6.52
CA THR A 636 34.20 12.73 5.93
C THR A 636 33.85 11.36 6.51
N GLN A 637 33.35 11.31 7.74
CA GLN A 637 33.07 10.06 8.44
C GLN A 637 32.14 10.28 9.63
N ILE A 638 31.34 9.28 9.96
CA ILE A 638 30.66 9.17 11.25
C ILE A 638 31.02 7.85 11.93
N GLU A 639 31.12 7.88 13.25
CA GLU A 639 31.26 6.69 14.07
C GLU A 639 30.52 6.85 15.39
N GLY A 640 30.28 5.75 16.08
CA GLY A 640 29.52 5.79 17.32
C GLY A 640 29.26 4.44 17.93
N THR A 641 28.33 4.42 18.88
CA THR A 641 27.82 3.18 19.46
C THR A 641 26.30 3.16 19.45
N PHE A 642 25.74 1.96 19.36
CA PHE A 642 24.33 1.71 19.61
C PHE A 642 24.17 0.57 20.61
N GLY A 643 23.09 0.56 21.36
CA GLY A 643 22.86 -0.44 22.39
C GLY A 643 21.49 -0.30 23.04
N ILE A 644 21.17 -1.26 23.89
CA ILE A 644 19.95 -1.22 24.70
C ILE A 644 20.11 -0.15 25.77
N THR A 645 19.19 0.82 25.80
CA THR A 645 19.15 1.83 26.86
C THR A 645 18.09 1.47 27.91
N PRO A 646 18.43 1.45 29.21
CA PRO A 646 17.43 1.26 30.27
C PRO A 646 16.58 2.52 30.49
N ILE A 647 16.91 3.64 29.84
CA ILE A 647 16.27 4.95 30.04
C ILE A 647 14.93 5.04 29.31
N LEU A 648 14.81 4.40 28.14
CA LEU A 648 13.62 4.42 27.31
C LEU A 648 13.04 3.02 27.15
N THR A 649 11.75 2.89 27.47
CA THR A 649 11.00 1.63 27.30
C THR A 649 9.71 1.87 26.53
N VAL A 650 9.33 0.94 25.66
CA VAL A 650 8.02 0.91 25.00
C VAL A 650 7.31 -0.37 25.39
N GLY A 651 6.14 -0.24 26.04
CA GLY A 651 5.40 -1.38 26.57
C GLY A 651 6.18 -2.20 27.62
N GLY A 652 7.09 -1.55 28.36
CA GLY A 652 7.96 -2.19 29.35
C GLY A 652 9.24 -2.83 28.77
N ASN A 653 9.44 -2.81 27.45
CA ASN A 653 10.64 -3.35 26.81
C ASN A 653 11.67 -2.24 26.53
N PRO A 654 12.96 -2.42 26.89
CA PRO A 654 14.04 -1.48 26.58
C PRO A 654 14.24 -1.27 25.07
N LEU A 655 14.57 -0.05 24.65
CA LEU A 655 14.85 0.29 23.26
C LEU A 655 16.34 0.15 22.91
N THR A 656 16.63 -0.26 21.67
CA THR A 656 17.97 -0.18 21.07
C THR A 656 18.07 1.09 20.25
N CYS A 657 19.02 1.96 20.58
CA CYS A 657 19.19 3.26 19.93
C CYS A 657 20.67 3.63 19.75
N VAL A 658 20.95 4.69 19.00
CA VAL A 658 22.26 5.33 18.94
C VAL A 658 22.52 6.00 20.29
N THR A 659 23.61 5.61 20.94
CA THR A 659 23.96 6.07 22.29
C THR A 659 25.14 7.03 22.27
N LEU A 660 26.02 6.90 21.27
CA LEU A 660 27.17 7.76 21.06
C LEU A 660 27.31 8.10 19.57
N LEU A 661 27.65 9.35 19.26
CA LEU A 661 27.92 9.81 17.90
C LEU A 661 29.12 10.75 17.85
N THR A 662 30.05 10.46 16.95
CA THR A 662 31.22 11.26 16.60
C THR A 662 31.15 11.58 15.11
N ILE A 663 31.43 12.83 14.75
CA ILE A 663 31.40 13.32 13.37
C ILE A 663 32.79 13.84 13.01
N HIS A 664 33.37 13.32 11.94
CA HIS A 664 34.65 13.76 11.41
C HIS A 664 34.45 14.62 10.16
N THR A 665 35.23 15.68 10.06
CA THR A 665 35.43 16.46 8.84
C THR A 665 36.84 16.24 8.30
N ASN A 666 37.16 16.80 7.15
CA ASN A 666 38.53 16.82 6.64
C ASN A 666 39.48 17.69 7.49
N GLU A 667 38.94 18.54 8.38
CA GLU A 667 39.73 19.46 9.21
C GLU A 667 39.82 19.01 10.67
N LYS A 668 38.71 18.53 11.25
CA LYS A 668 38.61 18.25 12.69
C LYS A 668 37.57 17.17 13.02
N THR A 669 37.57 16.76 14.28
CA THR A 669 36.60 15.79 14.82
C THR A 669 35.71 16.47 15.86
N TYR A 670 34.40 16.18 15.79
CA TYR A 670 33.36 16.68 16.67
C TYR A 670 32.74 15.54 17.47
N GLY A 671 32.62 15.72 18.79
CA GLY A 671 32.15 14.69 19.73
C GLY A 671 33.31 14.00 20.46
N PRO A 672 33.08 12.81 21.06
CA PRO A 672 31.83 12.07 21.03
C PRO A 672 30.71 12.77 21.80
N TYR A 673 29.50 12.72 21.24
CA TYR A 673 28.27 13.13 21.92
C TYR A 673 27.56 11.88 22.45
N GLY A 674 26.94 11.95 23.62
CA GLY A 674 26.35 10.78 24.28
C GLY A 674 27.40 9.93 25.02
N GLY A 675 27.24 8.60 25.02
CA GLY A 675 28.08 7.68 25.78
C GLY A 675 27.81 6.19 25.51
N VAL A 676 28.62 5.35 26.16
CA VAL A 676 28.72 3.92 25.86
C VAL A 676 28.08 3.10 27.00
N PRO A 677 26.84 2.62 26.83
CA PRO A 677 26.25 1.70 27.81
C PRO A 677 26.94 0.34 27.78
N GLU A 678 26.77 -0.43 28.86
CA GLU A 678 27.31 -1.78 28.96
C GLU A 678 26.72 -2.67 27.85
N GLY A 679 27.59 -3.37 27.11
CA GLY A 679 27.19 -4.21 25.97
C GLY A 679 26.87 -3.46 24.66
N ALA A 680 27.18 -2.16 24.57
CA ALA A 680 26.99 -1.40 23.33
C ALA A 680 27.88 -1.91 22.19
N THR A 681 27.35 -1.85 20.96
CA THR A 681 28.05 -2.20 19.72
C THR A 681 28.54 -0.95 19.02
N THR A 682 29.78 -0.96 18.53
CA THR A 682 30.37 0.16 17.77
C THR A 682 29.97 0.10 16.30
N PHE A 683 29.87 1.27 15.67
CA PHE A 683 29.74 1.42 14.22
C PHE A 683 30.67 2.51 13.71
N SER A 684 31.09 2.41 12.45
CA SER A 684 31.89 3.43 11.77
C SER A 684 31.60 3.35 10.27
N SER A 685 31.35 4.50 9.64
CA SER A 685 31.25 4.58 8.19
C SER A 685 32.64 4.51 7.55
N LYS A 686 32.74 3.97 6.34
CA LYS A 686 33.93 4.11 5.50
C LYS A 686 34.18 5.59 5.18
N PRO A 687 35.45 6.03 5.12
CA PRO A 687 35.81 7.39 4.76
C PRO A 687 35.28 7.79 3.37
N GLY A 688 34.79 9.01 3.25
CA GLY A 688 34.33 9.63 2.01
C GLY A 688 33.52 10.88 2.30
N ARG A 689 33.35 11.77 1.32
CA ARG A 689 32.57 12.99 1.54
C ARG A 689 31.12 12.62 1.80
N ILE A 690 30.64 12.87 3.02
CA ILE A 690 29.25 12.65 3.42
C ILE A 690 28.41 13.77 2.82
N VAL A 691 27.40 13.37 2.04
CA VAL A 691 26.51 14.26 1.29
C VAL A 691 25.05 14.16 1.77
N GLY A 692 24.80 13.36 2.80
CA GLY A 692 23.47 13.22 3.38
C GLY A 692 23.41 12.14 4.44
N PHE A 693 22.32 12.12 5.19
CA PHE A 693 22.09 11.14 6.25
C PHE A 693 20.77 10.40 6.03
N HIS A 694 20.69 9.18 6.55
CA HIS A 694 19.47 8.39 6.63
C HIS A 694 19.49 7.59 7.92
N GLY A 695 18.36 7.04 8.34
CA GLY A 695 18.31 6.37 9.63
C GLY A 695 16.91 6.02 10.06
N ARG A 696 16.73 5.84 11.36
CA ARG A 696 15.44 5.66 12.01
C ARG A 696 15.41 6.49 13.29
N CYS A 697 14.24 7.01 13.64
CA CYS A 697 14.06 7.79 14.87
C CYS A 697 12.63 7.66 15.43
N GLY A 698 12.50 7.84 16.73
CA GLY A 698 11.26 7.74 17.48
C GLY A 698 11.37 8.60 18.74
N LEU A 699 11.38 7.97 19.91
CA LEU A 699 11.67 8.67 21.19
C LEU A 699 13.16 9.07 21.33
N ALA A 700 14.00 8.62 20.41
CA ALA A 700 15.42 8.92 20.32
C ALA A 700 15.89 8.76 18.87
N LEU A 701 17.20 8.93 18.62
CA LEU A 701 17.81 8.49 17.37
C LEU A 701 18.02 6.98 17.41
N ASP A 702 17.08 6.21 16.87
CA ASP A 702 17.11 4.73 16.87
C ASP A 702 18.25 4.17 16.03
N SER A 703 18.49 4.72 14.83
CA SER A 703 19.62 4.35 13.97
C SER A 703 20.09 5.50 13.07
N ILE A 704 21.35 5.47 12.67
CA ILE A 704 21.94 6.47 11.77
C ILE A 704 22.83 5.81 10.71
N GLY A 705 22.79 6.37 9.50
CA GLY A 705 23.56 6.01 8.33
C GLY A 705 23.78 7.24 7.45
N CYS A 706 24.60 7.09 6.40
CA CYS A 706 25.03 8.20 5.57
C CYS A 706 25.15 7.85 4.09
N TYR A 707 24.95 8.86 3.26
CA TYR A 707 25.29 8.86 1.84
C TYR A 707 26.70 9.41 1.68
N THR A 708 27.60 8.64 1.09
CA THR A 708 29.02 8.99 0.97
C THR A 708 29.47 8.94 -0.49
N VAL A 709 30.20 9.96 -0.92
CA VAL A 709 30.91 9.97 -2.21
C VAL A 709 32.38 9.67 -1.93
N PRO A 710 32.98 8.66 -2.57
CA PRO A 710 34.42 8.44 -2.50
C PRO A 710 35.16 9.69 -2.96
N VAL A 711 36.08 10.18 -2.14
CA VAL A 711 37.03 11.21 -2.57
C VAL A 711 38.17 10.44 -3.25
N ASP A 712 38.36 10.63 -4.55
CA ASP A 712 39.56 10.13 -5.22
C ASP A 712 40.75 10.84 -4.56
N LEU A 713 41.60 10.07 -3.88
CA LEU A 713 42.82 10.56 -3.21
C LEU A 713 43.84 11.09 -4.22
#